data_AF-A0A239I5U1-F1
#
_entry.id   AF-A0A239I5U1-F1
#
_cell.length_a   1.000
_cell.length_b   1.000
_cell.length_c   1.000
_cell.angle_alpha   90.00
_cell.angle_beta   90.00
_cell.angle_gamma   90.00
#
_symmetry.space_group_name_H-M   'P 1'
#
loop_
_entity.id
_entity.type
_entity.pdbx_description
1 polymer ?
#
loop_
_entity_poly.entity_id
_entity_poly.type
_entity_poly.pdbx_seq_one_letter_code
_entity_poly.pdbx_strand_id
1 'polypeptide(L)'
;MNNIDRAIQYYVEYESHNRLNSVEIPKDATGLDYSYVNNLEKLRNHINFKVKSAITFIFDYEMKYLNGKARKSFLDALFEIEKENDLQTKEYLEELLETHGLCTSSQTESRINRVIELIKDKYITILSPLYSIGEKNMHLIGFKCFIEDDVLRVEEFRINRGVLEKLMLTEVGFGIEEVLGGFEATQEVFSNIHELKFYTYCEAMSALSSTLTEMFPLIKKQLNEGYKRLVLISLEGLSELYYPPFKDDMKLLSSLNNRHDSKLLSKYLLHNENMSKDASEIHLNSHYGSYTDVFAVNEKQWVVISGTHQSEILAVSGPPGTGKTTLLKELIADLSVNRTRRLIDAWEKDWELWRQNDNGVYSSPFGGANFESIVVTSTNNEAVNNIGVEITKDIRDLRRELHLKLDLDFSAKLGKKDNRIDFYRNNLTVLMKDLDELTDEIDVSKEIEEFQDKISKIDETNKCIASFLEKRKALNELNLIFFEEDKLSIEKMSIYLEKIKIYISNLEVTIKIEMENALSVLKSINLKLDTQSERETERRKLEKTIRSTEDELDLWLNKRAGFFSSKLINLFKTFGSLGNYIINKMYGDIVHIETEIMMNRDRLKSVLHDIQEIENDIDKLRIQQKSLDEKIKEIEQDKVKQIDIVERFNVFFDAFNDLSKIIGTDIPTVCERLEYKLYNAKPLYILRHRLFKLSLIINEAYIIKNRASVKNNLNFILDDEGKVMQSFFRSNYKYDKNIENAIRQIWETFCMCYPVITTTLHSFSRDNFHMLDNLFDYMLVDEAGQIMPYYLLAPLYRCKNAVIVGDEKQLEPIRDAKNKVFEKYVDTLSGSLDANKATAQGLANLATDFYEKNKSSGNVVYEGIMLEEHRRCEKSIVQFSNKYVYDNRMIVPKEDEIKEFLESNVCFIDIRGVKESNNTNLSEVKAVAILVRKLLEFYKEEDIAVIAPYKNQVRAIEEWIVNIELDSFFKVMFFILFRT
;
A
#
# COMPACT_ATOMS: atom_id res chain seq x y z
N MET A 1 20.81 21.69 9.42
CA MET A 1 19.36 21.47 9.23
C MET A 1 19.19 20.06 8.71
N ASN A 2 18.35 19.22 9.33
CA ASN A 2 18.13 17.84 8.91
C ASN A 2 17.48 17.82 7.50
N ASN A 3 17.63 16.72 6.74
CA ASN A 3 17.02 16.58 5.41
C ASN A 3 15.49 16.69 5.46
N ILE A 4 14.85 16.18 6.53
CA ILE A 4 13.41 16.36 6.76
C ILE A 4 13.05 17.85 6.88
N ASP A 5 13.81 18.62 7.65
CA ASP A 5 13.56 20.05 7.84
C ASP A 5 13.72 20.83 6.54
N ARG A 6 14.73 20.48 5.74
CA ARG A 6 14.93 21.07 4.41
C ARG A 6 13.78 20.74 3.47
N ALA A 7 13.29 19.50 3.47
CA ALA A 7 12.16 19.08 2.65
C ALA A 7 10.89 19.84 3.02
N ILE A 8 10.58 19.94 4.33
CA ILE A 8 9.41 20.71 4.77
C ILE A 8 9.57 22.19 4.44
N GLN A 9 10.75 22.77 4.65
CA GLN A 9 11.01 24.18 4.28
C GLN A 9 10.81 24.41 2.78
N TYR A 10 11.34 23.52 1.94
CA TYR A 10 11.13 23.54 0.50
C TYR A 10 9.64 23.57 0.15
N TYR A 11 8.83 22.65 0.71
CA TYR A 11 7.40 22.59 0.42
C TYR A 11 6.62 23.81 0.96
N VAL A 12 7.01 24.36 2.11
CA VAL A 12 6.49 25.63 2.64
C VAL A 12 6.74 26.78 1.67
N GLU A 13 7.96 26.87 1.12
CA GLU A 13 8.31 27.89 0.13
C GLU A 13 7.58 27.65 -1.21
N TYR A 14 7.48 26.39 -1.64
CA TYR A 14 6.80 25.99 -2.87
C TYR A 14 5.31 26.36 -2.85
N GLU A 15 4.58 26.01 -1.78
CA GLU A 15 3.16 26.35 -1.65
C GLU A 15 2.94 27.86 -1.53
N SER A 16 3.84 28.56 -0.83
CA SER A 16 3.81 30.02 -0.74
C SER A 16 3.94 30.66 -2.12
N HIS A 17 4.78 30.09 -2.99
CA HIS A 17 5.02 30.60 -4.33
C HIS A 17 3.80 30.43 -5.25
N ASN A 18 3.17 29.25 -5.28
CA ASN A 18 2.04 28.98 -6.18
C ASN A 18 0.79 29.81 -5.85
N ARG A 19 0.43 29.95 -4.56
CA ARG A 19 -0.81 30.65 -4.19
C ARG A 19 -0.77 32.17 -4.42
N LEU A 20 0.42 32.78 -4.39
CA LEU A 20 0.62 34.18 -4.79
C LEU A 20 0.24 34.42 -6.26
N ASN A 21 0.36 33.39 -7.11
CA ASN A 21 0.07 33.46 -8.54
C ASN A 21 -1.39 33.10 -8.88
N SER A 22 -2.16 32.54 -7.93
CA SER A 22 -3.45 31.90 -8.17
C SER A 22 -4.67 32.61 -7.57
N VAL A 23 -4.54 33.82 -6.98
CA VAL A 23 -5.71 34.55 -6.45
C VAL A 23 -6.54 35.09 -7.62
N GLU A 24 -7.67 34.44 -7.86
CA GLU A 24 -8.63 34.81 -8.88
C GLU A 24 -9.72 35.70 -8.30
N ILE A 25 -10.03 36.80 -8.99
CA ILE A 25 -11.12 37.70 -8.64
C ILE A 25 -12.30 37.39 -9.59
N PRO A 26 -13.52 37.12 -9.07
CA PRO A 26 -14.70 36.91 -9.90
C PRO A 26 -14.91 38.05 -10.91
N LYS A 27 -15.28 37.73 -12.16
CA LYS A 27 -15.51 38.74 -13.23
C LYS A 27 -16.51 39.84 -12.82
N ASP A 28 -17.47 39.47 -11.98
CA ASP A 28 -18.59 40.32 -11.57
C ASP A 28 -18.24 41.22 -10.38
N ALA A 29 -17.04 41.04 -9.80
CA ALA A 29 -16.53 41.91 -8.76
C ALA A 29 -16.27 43.30 -9.37
N THR A 30 -17.19 44.22 -9.14
CA THR A 30 -17.03 45.63 -9.49
C THR A 30 -15.93 46.22 -8.61
N GLY A 31 -14.70 46.21 -9.11
CA GLY A 31 -13.61 46.95 -8.47
C GLY A 31 -14.01 48.42 -8.29
N LEU A 32 -13.55 49.05 -7.21
CA LEU A 32 -13.78 50.47 -6.95
C LEU A 32 -12.77 51.30 -7.73
N ASP A 33 -13.17 52.47 -8.20
CA ASP A 33 -12.23 53.42 -8.81
C ASP A 33 -11.15 53.84 -7.78
N TYR A 34 -9.89 53.94 -8.20
CA TYR A 34 -8.74 54.32 -7.37
C TYR A 34 -8.95 55.64 -6.61
N SER A 35 -9.78 56.54 -7.15
CA SER A 35 -10.19 57.77 -6.46
C SER A 35 -10.89 57.52 -5.11
N TYR A 36 -11.43 56.32 -4.86
CA TYR A 36 -11.97 55.92 -3.57
C TYR A 36 -10.89 55.77 -2.51
N VAL A 37 -9.70 55.30 -2.87
CA VAL A 37 -8.59 55.14 -1.93
C VAL A 37 -7.95 56.49 -1.58
N ASN A 38 -8.06 57.46 -2.50
CA ASN A 38 -7.57 58.83 -2.31
C ASN A 38 -8.56 59.75 -1.58
N ASN A 39 -9.79 59.29 -1.33
CA ASN A 39 -10.80 60.02 -0.58
C ASN A 39 -11.15 59.24 0.69
N LEU A 40 -10.54 59.62 1.80
CA LEU A 40 -10.69 58.94 3.09
C LEU A 40 -12.13 58.91 3.61
N GLU A 41 -12.94 59.93 3.30
CA GLU A 41 -14.36 59.95 3.66
C GLU A 41 -15.14 58.87 2.90
N LYS A 42 -14.93 58.76 1.58
CA LYS A 42 -15.50 57.68 0.76
C LYS A 42 -14.98 56.31 1.17
N LEU A 43 -13.69 56.21 1.50
CA LEU A 43 -13.06 54.98 1.96
C LEU A 43 -13.65 54.52 3.29
N ARG A 44 -13.75 55.40 4.28
CA ARG A 44 -14.39 55.13 5.57
C ARG A 44 -15.84 54.71 5.39
N ASN A 45 -16.60 55.41 4.54
CA ASN A 45 -17.98 55.02 4.22
C ASN A 45 -18.07 53.63 3.59
N HIS A 46 -17.13 53.26 2.72
CA HIS A 46 -17.09 51.93 2.11
C HIS A 46 -16.68 50.83 3.10
N ILE A 47 -15.68 51.10 3.94
CA ILE A 47 -15.26 50.19 5.03
C ILE A 47 -16.45 49.98 5.97
N ASN A 48 -17.09 51.05 6.42
CA ASN A 48 -18.28 51.00 7.26
C ASN A 48 -19.40 50.21 6.59
N PHE A 49 -19.64 50.37 5.28
CA PHE A 49 -20.61 49.57 4.55
C PHE A 49 -20.26 48.06 4.55
N LYS A 50 -18.99 47.71 4.34
CA LYS A 50 -18.53 46.32 4.40
C LYS A 50 -18.61 45.73 5.80
N VAL A 51 -18.23 46.49 6.82
CA VAL A 51 -18.34 46.09 8.24
C VAL A 51 -19.80 45.87 8.59
N LYS A 52 -20.69 46.83 8.27
CA LYS A 52 -22.15 46.70 8.47
C LYS A 52 -22.71 45.47 7.75
N SER A 53 -22.27 45.20 6.53
CA SER A 53 -22.69 44.03 5.75
C SER A 53 -22.19 42.72 6.37
N ALA A 54 -20.96 42.67 6.88
CA ALA A 54 -20.40 41.53 7.59
C ALA A 54 -21.11 41.26 8.92
N ILE A 55 -21.38 42.31 9.71
CA ILE A 55 -22.14 42.24 10.95
C ILE A 55 -23.59 41.79 10.68
N THR A 56 -24.22 42.31 9.62
CA THR A 56 -25.55 41.85 9.16
C THR A 56 -25.55 40.35 8.86
N PHE A 57 -24.51 39.87 8.19
CA PHE A 57 -24.36 38.44 7.89
C PHE A 57 -24.17 37.60 9.16
N ILE A 58 -23.40 38.10 10.15
CA ILE A 58 -23.18 37.42 11.43
C ILE A 58 -24.49 37.19 12.19
N PHE A 59 -25.41 38.16 12.15
CA PHE A 59 -26.70 38.07 12.82
C PHE A 59 -27.86 37.65 11.90
N ASP A 60 -27.59 37.18 10.68
CA ASP A 60 -28.65 36.83 9.71
C ASP A 60 -29.60 35.74 10.25
N TYR A 61 -29.06 34.83 11.06
CA TYR A 61 -29.85 33.78 11.71
C TYR A 61 -30.84 34.34 12.74
N GLU A 62 -30.40 35.16 13.68
CA GLU A 62 -31.25 35.81 14.69
C GLU A 62 -32.30 36.70 14.03
N MET A 63 -31.90 37.41 12.97
CA MET A 63 -32.80 38.27 12.22
C MET A 63 -33.92 37.54 11.48
N LYS A 64 -33.83 36.21 11.27
CA LYS A 64 -34.94 35.41 10.69
C LYS A 64 -36.14 35.32 11.62
N TYR A 65 -35.94 35.49 12.92
CA TYR A 65 -36.98 35.41 13.94
C TYR A 65 -37.64 36.78 14.22
N LEU A 66 -37.10 37.85 13.65
CA LEU A 66 -37.64 39.20 13.80
C LEU A 66 -38.62 39.53 12.66
N ASN A 67 -39.75 40.16 12.99
CA ASN A 67 -40.65 40.72 11.98
C ASN A 67 -40.02 41.94 11.28
N GLY A 68 -40.55 42.36 10.14
CA GLY A 68 -39.93 43.43 9.32
C GLY A 68 -39.68 44.77 10.05
N LYS A 69 -40.50 45.11 11.06
CA LYS A 69 -40.31 46.33 11.86
C LYS A 69 -39.24 46.14 12.94
N ALA A 70 -39.25 45.00 13.63
CA ALA A 70 -38.25 44.63 14.64
C ALA A 70 -36.87 44.39 14.01
N ARG A 71 -36.81 43.78 12.83
CA ARG A 71 -35.58 43.57 12.07
C ARG A 71 -34.94 44.90 11.66
N LYS A 72 -35.75 45.86 11.21
CA LYS A 72 -35.26 47.20 10.88
C LYS A 72 -34.73 47.92 12.12
N SER A 73 -35.48 47.90 13.22
CA SER A 73 -35.06 48.48 14.51
C SER A 73 -33.76 47.86 15.04
N PHE A 74 -33.63 46.53 14.92
CA PHE A 74 -32.44 45.80 15.32
C PHE A 74 -31.23 46.20 14.48
N LEU A 75 -31.36 46.25 13.15
CA LEU A 75 -30.31 46.70 12.25
C LEU A 75 -29.89 48.15 12.48
N ASP A 76 -30.87 49.05 12.69
CA ASP A 76 -30.60 50.46 12.96
C ASP A 76 -29.74 50.61 14.23
N ALA A 77 -30.09 49.91 15.31
CA ALA A 77 -29.32 49.91 16.56
C ALA A 77 -27.95 49.20 16.44
N LEU A 78 -27.89 48.08 15.70
CA LEU A 78 -26.65 47.35 15.41
C LEU A 78 -25.64 48.22 14.63
N PHE A 79 -26.13 49.19 13.86
CA PHE A 79 -25.31 50.10 13.05
C PHE A 79 -24.93 51.40 13.77
N GLU A 80 -25.41 51.61 15.00
CA GLU A 80 -25.05 52.72 15.90
C GLU A 80 -23.95 52.35 16.91
N ILE A 81 -23.31 51.18 16.75
CA ILE A 81 -22.22 50.72 17.62
C ILE A 81 -20.98 51.62 17.43
N GLU A 82 -20.87 52.66 18.26
CA GLU A 82 -19.66 53.47 18.47
C GLU A 82 -19.34 53.45 19.98
N LYS A 83 -18.53 52.48 20.43
CA LYS A 83 -18.17 52.32 21.85
C LYS A 83 -16.66 52.26 22.03
N GLU A 84 -16.16 52.81 23.14
CA GLU A 84 -14.74 53.07 23.38
C GLU A 84 -13.91 51.83 23.79
N ASN A 85 -14.54 50.72 24.23
CA ASN A 85 -13.85 49.49 24.61
C ASN A 85 -14.65 48.18 24.39
N ASP A 86 -13.95 47.04 24.42
CA ASP A 86 -14.47 45.70 24.12
C ASP A 86 -15.61 45.27 25.07
N LEU A 87 -15.50 45.61 26.36
CA LEU A 87 -16.48 45.23 27.38
C LEU A 87 -17.82 45.97 27.19
N GLN A 88 -17.79 47.27 26.93
CA GLN A 88 -18.98 48.07 26.66
C GLN A 88 -19.67 47.68 25.35
N THR A 89 -18.90 47.28 24.34
CA THR A 89 -19.45 46.78 23.07
C THR A 89 -20.16 45.45 23.27
N LYS A 90 -19.58 44.55 24.09
CA LYS A 90 -20.18 43.27 24.45
C LYS A 90 -21.51 43.45 25.19
N GLU A 91 -21.49 44.22 26.29
CA GLU A 91 -22.68 44.50 27.11
C GLU A 91 -23.81 45.13 26.28
N TYR A 92 -23.48 46.07 25.40
CA TYR A 92 -24.47 46.70 24.52
C TYR A 92 -25.10 45.73 23.52
N LEU A 93 -24.30 44.83 22.92
CA LEU A 93 -24.81 43.83 21.99
C LEU A 93 -25.68 42.79 22.69
N GLU A 94 -25.32 42.37 23.90
CA GLU A 94 -26.12 41.47 24.74
C GLU A 94 -27.47 42.11 25.09
N GLU A 95 -27.47 43.37 25.55
CA GLU A 95 -28.68 44.14 25.83
C GLU A 95 -29.55 44.34 24.57
N LEU A 96 -28.92 44.57 23.41
CA LEU A 96 -29.62 44.75 22.14
C LEU A 96 -30.36 43.46 21.71
N LEU A 97 -29.75 42.31 21.93
CA LEU A 97 -30.35 41.01 21.62
C LEU A 97 -31.52 40.71 22.58
N GLU A 98 -31.33 40.95 23.87
CA GLU A 98 -32.36 40.76 24.89
C GLU A 98 -33.59 41.65 24.66
N THR A 99 -33.37 42.94 24.33
CA THR A 99 -34.45 43.90 24.05
C THR A 99 -35.27 43.56 22.80
N HIS A 100 -34.72 42.75 21.88
CA HIS A 100 -35.41 42.25 20.70
C HIS A 100 -35.97 40.83 20.88
N GLY A 101 -35.94 40.28 22.10
CA GLY A 101 -36.48 38.96 22.41
C GLY A 101 -35.66 37.80 21.83
N LEU A 102 -34.37 38.04 21.57
CA LEU A 102 -33.44 37.05 21.05
C LEU A 102 -32.62 36.48 22.22
N CYS A 103 -32.60 35.16 22.38
CA CYS A 103 -31.88 34.53 23.50
C CYS A 103 -30.36 34.64 23.33
N THR A 104 -29.68 34.99 24.41
CA THR A 104 -28.22 34.93 24.55
C THR A 104 -27.79 33.48 24.83
N SER A 105 -27.10 32.87 23.86
CA SER A 105 -26.47 31.55 23.95
C SER A 105 -24.95 31.67 23.82
N SER A 106 -24.20 30.59 24.05
CA SER A 106 -22.74 30.58 23.82
C SER A 106 -22.36 30.91 22.36
N GLN A 107 -23.21 30.58 21.38
CA GLN A 107 -23.06 30.99 19.98
C GLN A 107 -23.26 32.50 19.79
N THR A 108 -24.21 33.07 20.52
CA THR A 108 -24.47 34.50 20.52
C THR A 108 -23.25 35.26 21.06
N GLU A 109 -22.61 34.75 22.12
CA GLU A 109 -21.37 35.30 22.68
C GLU A 109 -20.19 35.20 21.69
N SER A 110 -20.03 34.08 20.99
CA SER A 110 -19.04 33.90 19.92
C SER A 110 -19.24 34.89 18.76
N ARG A 111 -20.48 35.14 18.35
CA ARG A 111 -20.84 36.12 17.32
C ARG A 111 -20.58 37.55 17.78
N ILE A 112 -20.90 37.87 19.03
CA ILE A 112 -20.57 39.15 19.65
C ILE A 112 -19.06 39.36 19.65
N ASN A 113 -18.28 38.35 20.05
CA ASN A 113 -16.81 38.43 20.01
C ASN A 113 -16.28 38.63 18.59
N ARG A 114 -16.86 37.96 17.59
CA ARG A 114 -16.50 38.17 16.17
C ARG A 114 -16.83 39.58 15.69
N VAL A 115 -17.93 40.16 16.15
CA VAL A 115 -18.29 41.56 15.85
C VAL A 115 -17.30 42.52 16.51
N ILE A 116 -16.91 42.25 17.77
CA ILE A 116 -15.86 43.01 18.47
C ILE A 116 -14.53 42.94 17.71
N GLU A 117 -14.12 41.75 17.26
CA GLU A 117 -12.91 41.58 16.44
C GLU A 117 -12.99 42.36 15.12
N LEU A 118 -14.12 42.30 14.40
CA LEU A 118 -14.32 43.04 13.15
C LEU A 118 -14.31 44.56 13.33
N ILE A 119 -14.80 45.06 14.47
CA ILE A 119 -14.78 46.49 14.80
C ILE A 119 -13.38 46.94 15.26
N LYS A 120 -12.63 46.03 15.90
CA LYS A 120 -11.28 46.27 16.42
C LYS A 120 -10.21 46.18 15.34
N ASP A 121 -10.39 45.31 14.34
CA ASP A 121 -9.45 45.16 13.25
C ASP A 121 -9.52 46.40 12.34
N LYS A 122 -8.55 47.29 12.53
CA LYS A 122 -8.41 48.54 11.74
C LYS A 122 -7.72 48.30 10.41
N TYR A 123 -7.33 47.06 10.11
CA TYR A 123 -6.64 46.74 8.87
C TYR A 123 -7.63 46.46 7.74
N ILE A 124 -7.25 46.88 6.55
CA ILE A 124 -7.94 46.58 5.30
C ILE A 124 -6.93 46.05 4.29
N THR A 125 -7.34 45.08 3.48
CA THR A 125 -6.54 44.62 2.36
C THR A 125 -6.99 45.31 1.08
N ILE A 126 -6.05 45.93 0.38
CA ILE A 126 -6.27 46.64 -0.88
C ILE A 126 -5.58 45.88 -2.01
N LEU A 127 -6.33 45.32 -2.94
CA LEU A 127 -5.82 44.59 -4.12
C LEU A 127 -5.86 45.52 -5.34
N SER A 128 -4.69 45.88 -5.87
CA SER A 128 -4.52 46.81 -6.99
C SER A 128 -3.08 46.77 -7.55
N PRO A 129 -2.82 47.11 -8.81
CA PRO A 129 -3.77 47.30 -9.91
C PRO A 129 -4.38 45.97 -10.36
N LEU A 130 -5.63 46.02 -10.82
CA LEU A 130 -6.33 44.87 -11.41
C LEU A 130 -6.06 44.77 -12.91
N TYR A 131 -5.78 43.58 -13.40
CA TYR A 131 -5.57 43.27 -14.81
C TYR A 131 -6.52 42.18 -15.26
N SER A 132 -7.07 42.35 -16.46
CA SER A 132 -7.78 41.28 -17.15
C SER A 132 -6.76 40.50 -17.96
N ILE A 133 -6.58 39.22 -17.62
CA ILE A 133 -5.72 38.32 -18.36
C ILE A 133 -6.53 37.11 -18.82
N GLY A 134 -6.79 37.05 -20.12
CA GLY A 134 -7.76 36.11 -20.69
C GLY A 134 -9.17 36.41 -20.20
N GLU A 135 -9.80 35.45 -19.54
CA GLU A 135 -11.12 35.61 -18.91
C GLU A 135 -11.05 35.93 -17.40
N LYS A 136 -9.86 36.10 -16.81
CA LYS A 136 -9.71 36.22 -15.35
C LYS A 136 -9.26 37.63 -14.97
N ASN A 137 -9.85 38.20 -13.92
CA ASN A 137 -9.35 39.41 -13.28
C ASN A 137 -8.36 39.01 -12.18
N MET A 138 -7.17 39.60 -12.19
CA MET A 138 -6.12 39.32 -11.21
C MET A 138 -5.48 40.62 -10.75
N HIS A 139 -5.13 40.73 -9.47
CA HIS A 139 -4.40 41.90 -8.96
C HIS A 139 -2.91 41.71 -9.13
N LEU A 140 -2.19 42.79 -9.43
CA LEU A 140 -0.73 42.81 -9.45
C LEU A 140 -0.15 42.94 -8.04
N ILE A 141 -0.79 43.69 -7.13
CA ILE A 141 -0.29 43.89 -5.76
C ILE A 141 -1.44 43.81 -4.76
N GLY A 142 -1.21 43.22 -3.59
CA GLY A 142 -2.07 43.38 -2.42
C GLY A 142 -1.34 44.18 -1.36
N PHE A 143 -2.03 45.14 -0.73
CA PHE A 143 -1.53 45.97 0.37
C PHE A 143 -2.35 45.75 1.63
N LYS A 144 -1.70 45.49 2.75
CA LYS A 144 -2.31 45.51 4.07
C LYS A 144 -2.17 46.94 4.58
N CYS A 145 -3.29 47.63 4.76
CA CYS A 145 -3.32 49.04 5.08
C CYS A 145 -4.10 49.28 6.37
N PHE A 146 -3.87 50.42 7.01
CA PHE A 146 -4.67 50.92 8.14
C PHE A 146 -4.79 52.44 8.05
N ILE A 147 -5.80 53.01 8.71
CA ILE A 147 -5.99 54.46 8.75
C ILE A 147 -5.48 55.00 10.10
N GLU A 148 -4.51 55.91 10.06
CA GLU A 148 -3.92 56.58 11.22
C GLU A 148 -3.76 58.07 10.90
N ASP A 149 -4.13 58.96 11.82
CA ASP A 149 -4.04 60.43 11.67
C ASP A 149 -4.65 60.98 10.36
N ASP A 150 -5.81 60.46 9.93
CA ASP A 150 -6.42 60.78 8.63
C ASP A 150 -5.48 60.52 7.44
N VAL A 151 -4.69 59.45 7.52
CA VAL A 151 -3.81 58.97 6.44
C VAL A 151 -3.94 57.46 6.30
N LEU A 152 -4.08 56.97 5.06
CA LEU A 152 -4.06 55.54 4.77
C LEU A 152 -2.60 55.07 4.66
N ARG A 153 -2.13 54.34 5.67
CA ARG A 153 -0.76 53.80 5.75
C ARG A 153 -0.70 52.35 5.30
N VAL A 154 0.45 51.94 4.78
CA VAL A 154 0.74 50.56 4.38
C VAL A 154 1.58 49.87 5.46
N GLU A 155 1.13 48.73 5.94
CA GLU A 155 1.87 47.87 6.88
C GLU A 155 2.69 46.80 6.14
N GLU A 156 2.09 46.15 5.15
CA GLU A 156 2.68 45.07 4.35
C GLU A 156 2.16 45.16 2.91
N PHE A 157 2.92 44.71 1.92
CA PHE A 157 2.41 44.49 0.56
C PHE A 157 2.99 43.21 -0.04
N ARG A 158 2.29 42.63 -1.04
CA ARG A 158 2.73 41.44 -1.79
C ARG A 158 2.38 41.56 -3.25
N ILE A 159 3.34 41.25 -4.12
CA ILE A 159 3.17 41.30 -5.58
C ILE A 159 2.76 39.91 -6.09
N ASN A 160 1.77 39.88 -6.97
CA ASN A 160 1.36 38.70 -7.73
C ASN A 160 2.29 38.53 -8.94
N ARG A 161 3.24 37.61 -8.80
CA ARG A 161 4.25 37.33 -9.82
C ARG A 161 3.63 36.79 -11.11
N GLY A 162 2.59 35.96 -11.02
CA GLY A 162 1.90 35.39 -12.19
C GLY A 162 1.28 36.47 -13.09
N VAL A 163 0.77 37.56 -12.51
CA VAL A 163 0.27 38.72 -13.27
C VAL A 163 1.41 39.47 -13.93
N LEU A 164 2.49 39.74 -13.20
CA LEU A 164 3.64 40.46 -13.73
C LEU A 164 4.35 39.70 -14.86
N GLU A 165 4.53 38.38 -14.72
CA GLU A 165 5.05 37.50 -15.77
C GLU A 165 4.18 37.52 -17.01
N LYS A 166 2.85 37.40 -16.84
CA LYS A 166 1.91 37.45 -17.97
C LYS A 166 1.97 38.80 -18.68
N LEU A 167 1.97 39.92 -17.96
CA LEU A 167 2.11 41.25 -18.54
C LEU A 167 3.39 41.42 -19.36
N MET A 168 4.50 40.88 -18.86
CA MET A 168 5.79 40.88 -19.55
C MET A 168 5.77 40.01 -20.82
N LEU A 169 5.02 38.91 -20.81
CA LEU A 169 4.92 37.97 -21.95
C LEU A 169 3.90 38.38 -23.01
N THR A 170 2.77 39.01 -22.64
CA THR A 170 1.66 39.27 -23.59
C THR A 170 1.87 40.46 -24.52
N GLU A 171 2.71 41.45 -24.18
CA GLU A 171 2.72 42.71 -24.94
C GLU A 171 4.09 43.29 -25.33
N VAL A 172 5.20 42.64 -24.99
CA VAL A 172 6.52 43.07 -25.47
C VAL A 172 7.33 41.82 -25.80
N GLY A 173 7.93 41.77 -26.99
CA GLY A 173 8.64 40.59 -27.54
C GLY A 173 9.95 40.21 -26.83
N PHE A 174 9.94 40.13 -25.50
CA PHE A 174 11.05 39.65 -24.69
C PHE A 174 11.14 38.12 -24.75
N GLY A 175 12.38 37.61 -24.77
CA GLY A 175 12.65 36.21 -24.55
C GLY A 175 12.42 35.81 -23.08
N ILE A 176 12.05 34.56 -22.83
CA ILE A 176 11.78 34.02 -21.48
C ILE A 176 12.98 34.24 -20.53
N GLU A 177 14.22 34.24 -21.04
CA GLU A 177 15.44 34.42 -20.24
C GLU A 177 15.68 35.89 -19.80
N GLU A 178 15.38 36.88 -20.63
CA GLU A 178 15.50 38.31 -20.28
C GLU A 178 14.47 38.71 -19.21
N VAL A 179 13.28 38.14 -19.32
CA VAL A 179 12.21 38.27 -18.32
C VAL A 179 12.69 37.74 -16.97
N LEU A 180 13.32 36.56 -16.94
CA LEU A 180 13.83 35.93 -15.70
C LEU A 180 15.00 36.69 -15.05
N GLY A 181 15.94 37.26 -15.85
CA GLY A 181 17.06 38.04 -15.33
C GLY A 181 16.66 39.39 -14.72
N GLY A 182 15.63 40.04 -15.27
CA GLY A 182 15.06 41.27 -14.68
C GLY A 182 14.32 41.03 -13.36
N PHE A 183 13.87 39.80 -13.11
CA PHE A 183 13.10 39.43 -11.92
C PHE A 183 13.92 39.24 -10.64
N GLU A 184 15.14 38.71 -10.74
CA GLU A 184 16.05 38.58 -9.59
C GLU A 184 16.48 39.96 -9.07
N ALA A 185 16.74 40.90 -9.98
CA ALA A 185 16.97 42.30 -9.64
C ALA A 185 15.74 42.94 -8.97
N THR A 186 14.52 42.51 -9.28
CA THR A 186 13.32 43.10 -8.67
C THR A 186 13.19 42.66 -7.21
N GLN A 187 13.52 41.41 -6.87
CA GLN A 187 13.52 40.94 -5.48
C GLN A 187 14.55 41.65 -4.59
N GLU A 188 15.73 41.98 -5.13
CA GLU A 188 16.80 42.70 -4.42
C GLU A 188 16.41 44.17 -4.16
N VAL A 189 15.71 44.81 -5.11
CA VAL A 189 15.14 46.14 -4.92
C VAL A 189 13.98 46.12 -3.92
N PHE A 190 13.13 45.08 -3.93
CA PHE A 190 12.00 45.00 -2.99
C PHE A 190 12.39 44.65 -1.55
N SER A 191 13.52 43.95 -1.35
CA SER A 191 14.07 43.73 -0.02
C SER A 191 14.64 45.02 0.59
N ASN A 192 15.05 46.00 -0.23
CA ASN A 192 15.38 47.36 0.22
C ASN A 192 14.12 48.23 0.49
N ILE A 193 12.99 47.90 -0.13
CA ILE A 193 11.69 48.57 0.06
C ILE A 193 10.96 48.07 1.33
N HIS A 194 11.45 47.03 2.01
CA HIS A 194 10.85 46.49 3.25
C HIS A 194 10.79 47.48 4.43
N GLU A 195 11.40 48.66 4.32
CA GLU A 195 11.27 49.79 5.25
C GLU A 195 9.96 50.61 5.06
N LEU A 196 9.08 50.22 4.13
CA LEU A 196 7.84 50.93 3.75
C LEU A 196 6.78 51.11 4.86
N LYS A 197 6.99 50.67 6.10
CA LYS A 197 6.01 50.75 7.22
C LYS A 197 5.45 52.14 7.53
N PHE A 198 6.00 53.20 6.93
CA PHE A 198 5.63 54.59 7.21
C PHE A 198 5.05 55.36 6.03
N TYR A 199 4.93 54.75 4.84
CA TYR A 199 4.42 55.44 3.67
C TYR A 199 2.90 55.43 3.61
N THR A 200 2.35 56.49 3.02
CA THR A 200 0.96 56.48 2.58
C THR A 200 0.78 55.48 1.45
N TYR A 201 -0.41 54.91 1.28
CA TYR A 201 -0.73 54.05 0.14
C TYR A 201 -0.38 54.68 -1.21
N CYS A 202 -0.59 55.99 -1.36
CA CYS A 202 -0.25 56.72 -2.58
C CYS A 202 1.26 56.74 -2.86
N GLU A 203 2.06 57.02 -1.83
CA GLU A 203 3.51 57.03 -1.96
C GLU A 203 4.06 55.63 -2.21
N ALA A 204 3.54 54.61 -1.51
CA ALA A 204 3.92 53.22 -1.74
C ALA A 204 3.60 52.80 -3.19
N MET A 205 2.39 53.09 -3.67
CA MET A 205 2.01 52.84 -5.06
C MET A 205 2.87 53.59 -6.08
N SER A 206 3.20 54.86 -5.80
CA SER A 206 4.02 55.67 -6.71
C SER A 206 5.47 55.19 -6.74
N ALA A 207 6.04 54.83 -5.58
CA ALA A 207 7.38 54.29 -5.48
C ALA A 207 7.48 52.94 -6.22
N LEU A 208 6.50 52.06 -6.01
CA LEU A 208 6.41 50.77 -6.69
C LEU A 208 6.24 50.95 -8.20
N SER A 209 5.37 51.86 -8.64
CA SER A 209 5.15 52.16 -10.06
C SER A 209 6.40 52.75 -10.73
N SER A 210 7.10 53.68 -10.08
CA SER A 210 8.35 54.26 -10.58
C SER A 210 9.43 53.18 -10.70
N THR A 211 9.60 52.37 -9.65
CA THR A 211 10.57 51.27 -9.62
C THR A 211 10.30 50.27 -10.74
N LEU A 212 9.06 49.79 -10.88
CA LEU A 212 8.69 48.85 -11.93
C LEU A 212 8.85 49.46 -13.33
N THR A 213 8.59 50.76 -13.49
CA THR A 213 8.76 51.48 -14.75
C THR A 213 10.23 51.67 -15.14
N GLU A 214 11.10 51.95 -14.16
CA GLU A 214 12.55 52.07 -14.37
C GLU A 214 13.16 50.72 -14.75
N MET A 215 12.74 49.66 -14.06
CA MET A 215 13.21 48.30 -14.32
C MET A 215 12.69 47.74 -15.63
N PHE A 216 11.45 48.07 -15.99
CA PHE A 216 10.79 47.56 -17.19
C PHE A 216 10.17 48.71 -18.00
N PRO A 217 10.98 49.53 -18.69
CA PRO A 217 10.50 50.72 -19.41
C PRO A 217 9.46 50.41 -20.49
N LEU A 218 9.50 49.19 -21.01
CA LEU A 218 8.64 48.73 -22.10
C LEU A 218 7.23 48.33 -21.65
N ILE A 219 7.02 48.00 -20.36
CA ILE A 219 5.67 47.78 -19.80
C ILE A 219 5.07 49.04 -19.16
N LYS A 220 5.76 50.18 -19.24
CA LYS A 220 5.33 51.47 -18.67
C LYS A 220 3.90 51.84 -19.08
N LYS A 221 3.53 51.58 -20.33
CA LYS A 221 2.19 51.87 -20.84
C LYS A 221 1.14 51.00 -20.14
N GLN A 222 1.41 49.72 -19.96
CA GLN A 222 0.53 48.71 -19.36
C GLN A 222 0.42 48.85 -17.84
N LEU A 223 1.52 49.19 -17.15
CA LEU A 223 1.49 49.59 -15.74
C LEU A 223 0.60 50.83 -15.53
N ASN A 224 0.56 51.74 -16.52
CA ASN A 224 -0.30 52.92 -16.51
C ASN A 224 -1.74 52.64 -17.00
N GLU A 225 -1.99 51.56 -17.76
CA GLU A 225 -3.28 51.21 -18.39
C GLU A 225 -4.04 50.05 -17.72
N GLY A 226 -3.44 49.35 -16.73
CA GLY A 226 -4.05 48.22 -16.01
C GLY A 226 -5.50 48.49 -15.61
N TYR A 227 -6.40 47.64 -16.08
CA TYR A 227 -7.88 47.77 -16.11
C TYR A 227 -8.38 48.92 -15.22
N LYS A 228 -8.26 50.14 -15.78
CA LYS A 228 -8.69 51.43 -15.24
C LYS A 228 -8.70 51.53 -13.71
N ARG A 229 -7.52 51.54 -13.06
CA ARG A 229 -7.41 52.07 -11.68
C ARG A 229 -8.38 51.39 -10.70
N LEU A 230 -8.75 50.15 -10.92
CA LEU A 230 -9.68 49.49 -10.02
C LEU A 230 -8.95 48.93 -8.81
N VAL A 231 -9.63 48.99 -7.68
CA VAL A 231 -9.14 48.57 -6.38
C VAL A 231 -10.21 47.69 -5.74
N LEU A 232 -9.80 46.55 -5.19
CA LEU A 232 -10.66 45.77 -4.31
C LEU A 232 -10.22 45.93 -2.87
N ILE A 233 -11.17 46.28 -2.02
CA ILE A 233 -10.94 46.45 -0.58
C ILE A 233 -11.56 45.24 0.10
N SER A 234 -10.81 44.51 0.93
CA SER A 234 -11.30 43.44 1.78
C SER A 234 -11.09 43.78 3.25
N LEU A 235 -11.98 43.28 4.11
CA LEU A 235 -11.79 43.30 5.57
C LEU A 235 -10.97 42.09 6.04
N GLU A 236 -10.78 41.09 5.18
CA GLU A 236 -9.93 39.94 5.47
C GLU A 236 -8.46 40.35 5.39
N GLY A 237 -7.65 39.80 6.30
CA GLY A 237 -6.22 40.06 6.34
C GLY A 237 -5.51 39.58 5.07
N LEU A 238 -4.38 40.20 4.74
CA LEU A 238 -3.58 39.83 3.56
C LEU A 238 -3.00 38.40 3.66
N SER A 239 -2.99 37.79 4.85
CA SER A 239 -2.68 36.37 5.04
C SER A 239 -3.88 35.46 4.80
N GLU A 240 -5.12 35.95 4.99
CA GLU A 240 -6.37 35.19 4.91
C GLU A 240 -6.87 35.09 3.46
N LEU A 241 -6.77 36.17 2.69
CA LEU A 241 -7.01 36.18 1.23
C LEU A 241 -6.08 35.23 0.45
N TYR A 242 -4.95 34.86 1.06
CA TYR A 242 -3.89 34.04 0.47
C TYR A 242 -3.71 32.69 1.17
N TYR A 243 -4.65 32.26 2.03
CA TYR A 243 -4.44 31.15 2.96
C TYR A 243 -3.99 29.86 2.23
N PRO A 244 -2.74 29.42 2.41
CA PRO A 244 -2.26 28.15 1.91
C PRO A 244 -2.57 27.10 2.99
N PRO A 245 -3.60 26.27 2.80
CA PRO A 245 -4.15 25.44 3.87
C PRO A 245 -3.13 24.46 4.45
N PHE A 246 -2.11 24.06 3.66
CA PHE A 246 -1.09 23.11 4.13
C PHE A 246 0.17 23.79 4.66
N LYS A 247 0.44 25.05 4.30
CA LYS A 247 1.66 25.77 4.73
C LYS A 247 1.69 25.92 6.23
N ASP A 248 0.55 26.27 6.78
CA ASP A 248 0.37 26.55 8.19
C ASP A 248 0.47 25.28 9.03
N ASP A 249 -0.01 24.15 8.49
CA ASP A 249 0.21 22.82 9.04
C ASP A 249 1.69 22.39 8.95
N MET A 250 2.36 22.62 7.81
CA MET A 250 3.77 22.31 7.63
C MET A 250 4.69 23.17 8.52
N LYS A 251 4.36 24.44 8.71
CA LYS A 251 5.05 25.33 9.66
C LYS A 251 4.85 24.86 11.09
N LEU A 252 3.63 24.49 11.46
CA LEU A 252 3.34 23.93 12.77
C LEU A 252 4.15 22.64 12.96
N LEU A 253 4.10 21.71 12.01
CA LEU A 253 4.89 20.48 11.99
C LEU A 253 6.38 20.76 12.19
N SER A 254 6.95 21.75 11.48
CA SER A 254 8.35 22.16 11.62
C SER A 254 8.71 22.66 13.02
N SER A 255 7.73 23.20 13.75
CA SER A 255 7.92 23.72 15.12
C SER A 255 7.83 22.66 16.22
N LEU A 256 7.34 21.45 15.89
CA LEU A 256 7.17 20.35 16.85
C LEU A 256 8.50 19.63 17.09
N ASN A 257 8.90 19.50 18.36
CA ASN A 257 10.17 18.87 18.73
C ASN A 257 10.24 17.38 18.33
N ASN A 258 9.12 16.65 18.43
CA ASN A 258 9.07 15.19 18.24
C ASN A 258 8.84 14.76 16.78
N ARG A 259 8.84 15.69 15.81
CA ARG A 259 8.53 15.37 14.40
C ARG A 259 9.48 14.35 13.78
N HIS A 260 10.74 14.34 14.21
CA HIS A 260 11.76 13.39 13.74
C HIS A 260 11.55 11.98 14.31
N ASP A 261 10.72 11.83 15.35
CA ASP A 261 10.38 10.53 15.94
C ASP A 261 9.24 9.84 15.16
N SER A 262 8.52 10.57 14.30
CA SER A 262 7.50 9.98 13.42
C SER A 262 8.18 9.13 12.34
N LYS A 263 8.10 7.82 12.51
CA LYS A 263 8.62 6.84 11.54
C LYS A 263 7.94 6.98 10.19
N LEU A 264 6.62 7.11 10.18
CA LEU A 264 5.80 7.21 8.96
C LEU A 264 6.19 8.42 8.11
N LEU A 265 6.22 9.62 8.71
CA LEU A 265 6.62 10.85 8.03
C LEU A 265 8.07 10.78 7.52
N SER A 266 8.98 10.30 8.37
CA SER A 266 10.41 10.19 8.03
C SER A 266 10.62 9.24 6.85
N LYS A 267 9.94 8.10 6.85
CA LYS A 267 9.97 7.13 5.75
C LYS A 267 9.44 7.70 4.44
N TYR A 268 8.33 8.42 4.50
CA TYR A 268 7.71 9.05 3.34
C TYR A 268 8.61 10.10 2.68
N LEU A 269 9.40 10.86 3.46
CA LEU A 269 10.28 11.92 2.93
C LEU A 269 11.68 11.44 2.54
N LEU A 270 12.22 10.43 3.23
CA LEU A 270 13.61 10.02 3.08
C LEU A 270 13.80 8.77 2.22
N HIS A 271 12.76 7.95 2.02
CA HIS A 271 12.79 6.72 1.22
C HIS A 271 13.98 5.81 1.56
N ASN A 272 13.91 5.05 2.65
CA ASN A 272 14.98 4.11 3.01
C ASN A 272 14.93 2.84 2.15
N GLU A 273 15.51 2.89 0.94
CA GLU A 273 15.54 1.78 -0.03
C GLU A 273 16.05 0.44 0.56
N ASN A 274 16.93 0.48 1.56
CA ASN A 274 17.50 -0.72 2.20
C ASN A 274 16.52 -1.49 3.12
N MET A 275 15.30 -0.99 3.36
CA MET A 275 14.32 -1.64 4.23
C MET A 275 13.15 -2.28 3.48
N SER A 276 12.94 -1.94 2.21
CA SER A 276 11.81 -2.46 1.43
C SER A 276 12.05 -3.89 0.97
N LYS A 277 11.01 -4.71 1.03
CA LYS A 277 11.01 -6.13 0.65
C LYS A 277 10.18 -6.37 -0.59
N ASP A 278 10.43 -7.50 -1.24
CA ASP A 278 9.58 -7.94 -2.34
C ASP A 278 8.20 -8.32 -1.80
N ALA A 279 7.11 -8.00 -2.51
CA ALA A 279 5.75 -8.34 -2.09
C ALA A 279 5.53 -9.85 -1.88
N SER A 280 6.36 -10.71 -2.48
CA SER A 280 6.37 -12.15 -2.21
C SER A 280 6.81 -12.54 -0.79
N GLU A 281 7.43 -11.63 -0.03
CA GLU A 281 7.84 -11.85 1.37
C GLU A 281 6.74 -11.53 2.39
N ILE A 282 5.57 -11.04 1.95
CA ILE A 282 4.43 -10.76 2.83
C ILE A 282 3.92 -12.07 3.44
N HIS A 283 3.64 -12.10 4.75
CA HIS A 283 2.94 -13.22 5.38
C HIS A 283 1.44 -13.16 5.05
N LEU A 284 0.98 -14.02 4.13
CA LEU A 284 -0.33 -13.91 3.48
C LEU A 284 -1.53 -14.50 4.27
N ASN A 285 -1.29 -15.09 5.44
CA ASN A 285 -2.34 -15.73 6.26
C ASN A 285 -2.91 -14.82 7.37
N SER A 286 -2.66 -13.52 7.33
CA SER A 286 -3.00 -12.53 8.37
C SER A 286 -4.40 -11.91 8.26
N HIS A 287 -5.17 -12.27 7.24
CA HIS A 287 -6.50 -11.72 6.95
C HIS A 287 -7.64 -12.47 7.69
N TYR A 288 -8.40 -11.77 8.53
CA TYR A 288 -9.46 -12.28 9.40
C TYR A 288 -10.87 -11.71 9.13
N GLY A 289 -11.00 -10.52 8.55
CA GLY A 289 -12.30 -9.94 8.17
C GLY A 289 -12.62 -10.13 6.69
N SER A 290 -13.88 -10.01 6.31
CA SER A 290 -14.30 -9.93 4.90
C SER A 290 -15.58 -9.13 4.82
N TYR A 291 -15.66 -8.20 3.89
CA TYR A 291 -16.84 -7.35 3.74
C TYR A 291 -18.03 -8.12 3.16
N THR A 292 -17.77 -9.16 2.37
CA THR A 292 -18.79 -10.00 1.73
C THR A 292 -18.51 -11.50 1.89
N ASP A 293 -19.56 -12.32 1.80
CA ASP A 293 -19.52 -13.79 1.71
C ASP A 293 -19.89 -14.32 0.31
N VAL A 294 -20.01 -13.44 -0.70
CA VAL A 294 -20.39 -13.84 -2.05
C VAL A 294 -19.18 -14.31 -2.85
N PHE A 295 -18.08 -13.56 -2.78
CA PHE A 295 -16.84 -13.82 -3.51
C PHE A 295 -15.62 -13.53 -2.64
N ALA A 296 -14.51 -14.18 -2.95
CA ALA A 296 -13.22 -13.86 -2.35
C ALA A 296 -12.64 -12.57 -2.94
N VAL A 297 -11.82 -11.89 -2.14
CA VAL A 297 -10.86 -10.89 -2.65
C VAL A 297 -9.98 -11.51 -3.72
N ASN A 298 -9.60 -10.72 -4.73
CA ASN A 298 -8.62 -11.18 -5.71
C ASN A 298 -7.23 -11.29 -5.09
N GLU A 299 -6.30 -11.92 -5.79
CA GLU A 299 -4.97 -12.21 -5.24
C GLU A 299 -4.20 -10.95 -4.84
N LYS A 300 -4.18 -9.92 -5.68
CA LYS A 300 -3.45 -8.68 -5.36
C LYS A 300 -4.09 -7.94 -4.19
N GLN A 301 -5.42 -7.93 -4.09
CA GLN A 301 -6.12 -7.40 -2.92
C GLN A 301 -5.76 -8.19 -1.66
N TRP A 302 -5.73 -9.51 -1.73
CA TRP A 302 -5.33 -10.37 -0.60
C TRP A 302 -3.89 -10.11 -0.14
N VAL A 303 -2.95 -9.93 -1.07
CA VAL A 303 -1.57 -9.54 -0.78
C VAL A 303 -1.52 -8.18 -0.08
N VAL A 304 -2.26 -7.17 -0.59
CA VAL A 304 -2.30 -5.83 0.00
C VAL A 304 -2.90 -5.84 1.42
N ILE A 305 -4.01 -6.55 1.63
CA ILE A 305 -4.65 -6.65 2.95
C ILE A 305 -3.68 -7.31 3.95
N SER A 306 -3.03 -8.40 3.54
CA SER A 306 -2.04 -9.08 4.38
C SER A 306 -0.82 -8.20 4.68
N GLY A 307 -0.35 -7.43 3.69
CA GLY A 307 0.79 -6.51 3.83
C GLY A 307 0.50 -5.31 4.73
N THR A 308 -0.77 -4.90 4.87
CA THR A 308 -1.18 -3.73 5.66
C THR A 308 -0.82 -3.88 7.15
N HIS A 309 -0.89 -5.09 7.71
CA HIS A 309 -0.49 -5.37 9.10
C HIS A 309 1.02 -5.46 9.33
N GLN A 310 1.78 -5.48 8.25
CA GLN A 310 3.23 -5.73 8.24
C GLN A 310 4.03 -4.52 7.74
N SER A 311 3.35 -3.41 7.46
CA SER A 311 3.93 -2.21 6.87
C SER A 311 3.49 -0.95 7.61
N GLU A 312 4.39 0.02 7.66
CA GLU A 312 4.07 1.39 8.02
C GLU A 312 3.54 2.13 6.80
N ILE A 313 4.15 1.94 5.62
CA ILE A 313 3.67 2.50 4.35
C ILE A 313 3.47 1.37 3.35
N LEU A 314 2.27 1.29 2.80
CA LEU A 314 1.96 0.42 1.69
C LEU A 314 1.46 1.24 0.51
N ALA A 315 2.26 1.32 -0.55
CA ALA A 315 1.84 1.93 -1.79
C ALA A 315 1.12 0.90 -2.66
N VAL A 316 -0.05 1.29 -3.18
CA VAL A 316 -0.88 0.43 -4.03
C VAL A 316 -1.18 1.17 -5.33
N SER A 317 -0.76 0.59 -6.45
CA SER A 317 -1.11 1.09 -7.77
C SER A 317 -2.46 0.50 -8.19
N GLY A 318 -3.48 1.34 -8.31
CA GLY A 318 -4.84 0.91 -8.61
C GLY A 318 -5.35 1.50 -9.92
N PRO A 319 -5.10 0.83 -11.08
CA PRO A 319 -5.64 1.26 -12.37
C PRO A 319 -7.17 1.40 -12.37
N PRO A 320 -7.77 2.09 -13.34
CA PRO A 320 -9.21 2.25 -13.41
C PRO A 320 -9.92 0.88 -13.43
N GLY A 321 -10.91 0.69 -12.55
CA GLY A 321 -11.73 -0.51 -12.54
C GLY A 321 -11.10 -1.75 -11.90
N THR A 322 -9.97 -1.63 -11.20
CA THR A 322 -9.28 -2.76 -10.53
C THR A 322 -9.74 -3.05 -9.10
N GLY A 323 -10.80 -2.38 -8.64
CA GLY A 323 -11.42 -2.65 -7.35
C GLY A 323 -10.79 -1.91 -6.16
N LYS A 324 -10.27 -0.69 -6.35
CA LYS A 324 -9.76 0.18 -5.26
C LYS A 324 -10.76 0.33 -4.10
N THR A 325 -12.02 0.64 -4.38
CA THR A 325 -13.06 0.78 -3.35
C THR A 325 -13.34 -0.53 -2.63
N THR A 326 -13.37 -1.65 -3.37
CA THR A 326 -13.53 -2.99 -2.77
C THR A 326 -12.37 -3.29 -1.82
N LEU A 327 -11.13 -3.00 -2.22
CA LEU A 327 -9.96 -3.15 -1.35
C LEU A 327 -10.13 -2.36 -0.04
N LEU A 328 -10.56 -1.10 -0.11
CA LEU A 328 -10.76 -0.27 1.08
C LEU A 328 -11.83 -0.86 2.01
N LYS A 329 -12.93 -1.37 1.47
CA LYS A 329 -13.99 -2.02 2.26
C LYS A 329 -13.50 -3.28 2.98
N GLU A 330 -12.70 -4.10 2.28
CA GLU A 330 -12.13 -5.33 2.85
C GLU A 330 -11.11 -5.01 3.95
N LEU A 331 -10.26 -4.01 3.75
CA LEU A 331 -9.36 -3.49 4.80
C LEU A 331 -10.15 -3.03 6.04
N ILE A 332 -11.24 -2.29 5.85
CA ILE A 332 -12.09 -1.84 6.94
C ILE A 332 -12.71 -3.01 7.71
N ALA A 333 -13.21 -4.03 6.99
CA ALA A 333 -13.78 -5.22 7.62
C ALA A 333 -12.73 -5.96 8.46
N ASP A 334 -11.53 -6.13 7.92
CA ASP A 334 -10.42 -6.81 8.60
C ASP A 334 -9.91 -6.05 9.84
N LEU A 335 -9.71 -4.73 9.72
CA LEU A 335 -9.33 -3.89 10.85
C LEU A 335 -10.41 -3.88 11.95
N SER A 336 -11.69 -3.95 11.57
CA SER A 336 -12.80 -4.04 12.53
C SER A 336 -12.78 -5.35 13.33
N VAL A 337 -12.53 -6.48 12.66
CA VAL A 337 -12.38 -7.79 13.33
C VAL A 337 -11.19 -7.77 14.28
N ASN A 338 -10.06 -7.21 13.87
CA ASN A 338 -8.87 -7.10 14.72
C ASN A 338 -9.10 -6.21 15.94
N ARG A 339 -9.82 -5.09 15.80
CA ARG A 339 -10.22 -4.26 16.93
C ARG A 339 -11.09 -5.03 17.92
N THR A 340 -12.08 -5.79 17.44
CA THR A 340 -12.97 -6.58 18.31
C THR A 340 -12.21 -7.59 19.16
N ARG A 341 -11.12 -8.19 18.65
CA ARG A 341 -10.26 -9.07 19.47
C ARG A 341 -9.77 -8.34 20.73
N ARG A 342 -9.29 -7.10 20.58
CA ARG A 342 -8.84 -6.28 21.71
C ARG A 342 -9.98 -5.88 22.65
N LEU A 343 -11.17 -5.61 22.11
CA LEU A 343 -12.36 -5.32 22.92
C LEU A 343 -12.74 -6.50 23.81
N ILE A 344 -12.70 -7.72 23.29
CA ILE A 344 -12.97 -8.95 24.05
C ILE A 344 -11.92 -9.14 25.15
N ASP A 345 -10.63 -8.94 24.86
CA ASP A 345 -9.56 -9.05 25.85
C ASP A 345 -9.67 -8.02 27.00
N ALA A 346 -10.33 -6.89 26.73
CA ALA A 346 -10.58 -5.82 27.69
C ALA A 346 -12.02 -5.80 28.21
N TRP A 347 -12.82 -6.84 27.94
CA TRP A 347 -14.27 -6.81 28.20
C TRP A 347 -14.60 -6.51 29.65
N GLU A 348 -13.89 -7.13 30.61
CA GLU A 348 -14.12 -7.01 32.05
C GLU A 348 -13.36 -5.85 32.72
N LYS A 349 -12.70 -4.99 31.93
CA LYS A 349 -11.94 -3.85 32.49
C LYS A 349 -12.81 -2.60 32.49
N ASP A 350 -12.93 -1.98 33.65
CA ASP A 350 -13.68 -0.73 33.83
C ASP A 350 -12.96 0.47 33.22
N TRP A 351 -13.75 1.48 32.85
CA TRP A 351 -13.24 2.78 32.43
C TRP A 351 -12.99 3.66 33.66
N GLU A 352 -11.85 4.35 33.68
CA GLU A 352 -11.45 5.17 34.81
C GLU A 352 -11.69 6.65 34.52
N LEU A 353 -12.28 7.39 35.48
CA LEU A 353 -12.47 8.83 35.33
C LEU A 353 -11.15 9.57 35.54
N TRP A 354 -10.61 10.13 34.48
CA TRP A 354 -9.42 10.97 34.50
C TRP A 354 -9.83 12.44 34.68
N ARG A 355 -9.48 13.05 35.84
CA ARG A 355 -9.87 14.42 36.19
C ARG A 355 -8.68 15.38 36.14
N GLN A 356 -8.90 16.55 35.54
CA GLN A 356 -8.00 17.69 35.67
C GLN A 356 -8.70 18.98 36.17
N ASN A 357 -10.03 19.12 36.01
CA ASN A 357 -10.92 20.21 36.50
C ASN A 357 -12.36 19.67 36.74
N ASP A 358 -13.38 20.55 36.94
CA ASP A 358 -14.79 20.18 37.24
C ASP A 358 -15.45 19.25 36.20
N ASN A 359 -14.90 19.10 34.99
CA ASN A 359 -15.31 18.13 33.98
C ASN A 359 -14.16 17.13 33.70
N GLY A 360 -14.38 15.84 33.95
CA GLY A 360 -13.40 14.78 33.69
C GLY A 360 -13.63 14.06 32.36
N VAL A 361 -12.56 13.48 31.79
CA VAL A 361 -12.59 12.60 30.61
C VAL A 361 -12.42 11.17 31.10
N TYR A 362 -13.16 10.20 30.57
CA TYR A 362 -12.94 8.80 30.94
C TYR A 362 -11.82 8.20 30.11
N SER A 363 -10.93 7.47 30.77
CA SER A 363 -9.93 6.61 30.15
C SER A 363 -10.52 5.24 29.93
N SER A 364 -10.48 4.77 28.68
CA SER A 364 -10.75 3.36 28.41
C SER A 364 -9.58 2.48 28.90
N PRO A 365 -9.76 1.15 28.98
CA PRO A 365 -8.65 0.21 29.24
C PRO A 365 -7.51 0.25 28.22
N PHE A 366 -7.68 0.94 27.09
CA PHE A 366 -6.68 1.09 26.03
C PHE A 366 -5.82 2.35 26.16
N GLY A 367 -6.16 3.27 27.08
CA GLY A 367 -5.30 4.40 27.43
C GLY A 367 -5.12 5.45 26.32
N GLY A 368 -6.06 5.57 25.38
CA GLY A 368 -5.95 6.49 24.24
C GLY A 368 -5.01 6.00 23.12
N ALA A 369 -4.73 4.70 23.06
CA ALA A 369 -3.92 4.10 21.99
C ALA A 369 -4.61 4.10 20.62
N ASN A 370 -5.95 4.21 20.62
CA ASN A 370 -6.81 4.38 19.44
C ASN A 370 -6.58 3.31 18.36
N PHE A 371 -6.53 2.04 18.79
CA PHE A 371 -6.14 0.90 17.94
C PHE A 371 -7.08 0.70 16.75
N GLU A 372 -6.48 0.37 15.60
CA GLU A 372 -7.16 0.10 14.33
C GLU A 372 -8.12 1.23 13.90
N SER A 373 -7.89 2.48 14.34
CA SER A 373 -8.64 3.66 13.87
C SER A 373 -8.30 4.01 12.43
N ILE A 374 -9.32 4.36 11.64
CA ILE A 374 -9.20 4.50 10.19
C ILE A 374 -9.60 5.91 9.79
N VAL A 375 -8.71 6.60 9.08
CA VAL A 375 -9.01 7.87 8.40
C VAL A 375 -8.91 7.68 6.89
N VAL A 376 -10.03 7.82 6.19
CA VAL A 376 -10.10 7.79 4.72
C VAL A 376 -10.05 9.21 4.19
N THR A 377 -9.12 9.49 3.27
CA THR A 377 -8.93 10.84 2.75
C THR A 377 -8.55 10.92 1.27
N SER A 378 -8.82 12.08 0.66
CA SER A 378 -8.46 12.45 -0.70
C SER A 378 -8.50 13.98 -0.87
N THR A 379 -7.96 14.52 -1.97
CA THR A 379 -8.20 15.90 -2.40
C THR A 379 -9.57 16.09 -3.04
N ASN A 380 -10.17 15.02 -3.58
CA ASN A 380 -11.48 15.09 -4.22
C ASN A 380 -12.62 14.88 -3.20
N ASN A 381 -13.42 15.92 -2.98
CA ASN A 381 -14.60 15.85 -2.10
C ASN A 381 -15.58 14.76 -2.55
N GLU A 382 -15.74 14.54 -3.85
CA GLU A 382 -16.65 13.51 -4.38
C GLU A 382 -16.12 12.11 -4.07
N ALA A 383 -14.81 11.86 -4.22
CA ALA A 383 -14.22 10.56 -3.91
C ALA A 383 -14.43 10.17 -2.43
N VAL A 384 -14.12 11.08 -1.51
CA VAL A 384 -14.31 10.85 -0.07
C VAL A 384 -15.79 10.66 0.27
N ASN A 385 -16.68 11.49 -0.29
CA ASN A 385 -18.11 11.39 -0.05
C ASN A 385 -18.69 10.08 -0.60
N ASN A 386 -18.27 9.64 -1.79
CA ASN A 386 -18.75 8.42 -2.41
C ASN A 386 -18.39 7.20 -1.56
N ILE A 387 -17.12 7.09 -1.14
CA ILE A 387 -16.67 6.01 -0.26
C ILE A 387 -17.45 6.03 1.07
N GLY A 388 -17.56 7.21 1.70
CA GLY A 388 -18.29 7.35 2.97
C GLY A 388 -19.78 7.00 2.85
N VAL A 389 -20.45 7.44 1.78
CA VAL A 389 -21.88 7.11 1.52
C VAL A 389 -22.06 5.63 1.27
N GLU A 390 -21.19 5.00 0.48
CA GLU A 390 -21.28 3.59 0.12
C GLU A 390 -21.08 2.69 1.36
N ILE A 391 -20.03 2.95 2.16
CA ILE A 391 -19.79 2.23 3.42
C ILE A 391 -20.96 2.41 4.39
N THR A 392 -21.42 3.65 4.58
CA THR A 392 -22.54 3.93 5.48
C THR A 392 -23.80 3.21 5.04
N LYS A 393 -24.13 3.20 3.74
CA LYS A 393 -25.33 2.53 3.23
C LYS A 393 -25.28 1.03 3.45
N ASP A 394 -24.21 0.38 2.98
CA ASP A 394 -24.06 -1.07 3.06
C ASP A 394 -24.06 -1.56 4.51
N ILE A 395 -23.34 -0.88 5.40
CA ILE A 395 -23.30 -1.26 6.81
C ILE A 395 -24.63 -0.94 7.50
N ARG A 396 -25.33 0.14 7.15
CA ARG A 396 -26.66 0.42 7.72
C ARG A 396 -27.65 -0.70 7.41
N ASP A 397 -27.62 -1.25 6.20
CA ASP A 397 -28.45 -2.39 5.83
C ASP A 397 -28.04 -3.66 6.61
N LEU A 398 -26.74 -3.87 6.80
CA LEU A 398 -26.22 -4.97 7.63
C LEU A 398 -26.60 -4.82 9.12
N ARG A 399 -26.54 -3.61 9.69
CA ARG A 399 -26.93 -3.34 11.08
C ARG A 399 -28.43 -3.64 11.31
N ARG A 400 -29.28 -3.38 10.31
CA ARG A 400 -30.71 -3.74 10.33
C ARG A 400 -30.92 -5.25 10.30
N GLU A 401 -30.19 -5.97 9.45
CA GLU A 401 -30.19 -7.44 9.41
C GLU A 401 -29.81 -8.03 10.78
N LEU A 402 -28.82 -7.42 11.44
CA LEU A 402 -28.30 -7.85 12.74
C LEU A 402 -29.13 -7.36 13.94
N HIS A 403 -30.21 -6.61 13.72
CA HIS A 403 -31.07 -6.05 14.78
C HIS A 403 -30.31 -5.23 15.84
N LEU A 404 -29.30 -4.47 15.39
CA LEU A 404 -28.52 -3.60 16.28
C LEU A 404 -29.38 -2.44 16.81
N LYS A 405 -29.14 -2.06 18.07
CA LYS A 405 -29.99 -1.13 18.83
C LYS A 405 -29.65 0.34 18.62
N LEU A 406 -28.38 0.68 18.38
CA LEU A 406 -27.97 2.08 18.26
C LEU A 406 -28.13 2.59 16.83
N ASP A 407 -28.76 3.76 16.66
CA ASP A 407 -28.86 4.46 15.38
C ASP A 407 -27.62 5.34 15.16
N LEU A 408 -26.54 4.70 14.70
CA LEU A 408 -25.32 5.38 14.27
C LEU A 408 -24.82 4.89 12.92
N ASP A 409 -24.28 5.82 12.14
CA ASP A 409 -23.53 5.51 10.93
C ASP A 409 -22.17 4.90 11.28
N PHE A 410 -21.72 3.92 10.51
CA PHE A 410 -20.39 3.32 10.71
C PHE A 410 -19.23 4.27 10.37
N SER A 411 -19.50 5.29 9.53
CA SER A 411 -18.50 6.28 9.14
C SER A 411 -18.88 7.69 9.62
N ALA A 412 -17.90 8.42 10.16
CA ALA A 412 -18.03 9.81 10.54
C ALA A 412 -17.54 10.74 9.42
N LYS A 413 -18.44 11.58 8.89
CA LYS A 413 -18.13 12.54 7.82
C LYS A 413 -17.58 13.84 8.37
N LEU A 414 -16.29 13.86 8.68
CA LEU A 414 -15.60 15.01 9.27
C LEU A 414 -14.94 15.95 8.23
N GLY A 415 -15.55 16.05 7.05
CA GLY A 415 -15.09 16.86 5.93
C GLY A 415 -15.30 18.37 6.11
N LYS A 416 -15.98 19.01 5.16
CA LYS A 416 -16.30 20.45 5.21
C LYS A 416 -17.22 20.76 6.40
N LYS A 417 -17.30 22.03 6.80
CA LYS A 417 -18.11 22.50 7.94
C LYS A 417 -19.56 21.98 7.88
N ASP A 418 -20.22 22.09 6.72
CA ASP A 418 -21.60 21.64 6.56
C ASP A 418 -21.77 20.14 6.84
N ASN A 419 -20.82 19.31 6.38
CA ASN A 419 -20.84 17.87 6.66
C ASN A 419 -20.68 17.58 8.16
N ARG A 420 -19.87 18.37 8.88
CA ARG A 420 -19.68 18.20 10.32
C ARG A 420 -20.91 18.61 11.12
N ILE A 421 -21.57 19.69 10.72
CA ILE A 421 -22.84 20.12 11.32
C ILE A 421 -23.92 19.07 11.06
N ASP A 422 -24.01 18.56 9.83
CA ASP A 422 -24.93 17.47 9.48
C ASP A 422 -24.67 16.22 10.32
N PHE A 423 -23.41 15.79 10.41
CA PHE A 423 -23.02 14.66 11.25
C PHE A 423 -23.34 14.89 12.74
N TYR A 424 -23.06 16.09 13.27
CA TYR A 424 -23.41 16.41 14.65
C TYR A 424 -24.92 16.25 14.90
N ARG A 425 -25.76 16.88 14.06
CA ARG A 425 -27.22 16.92 14.25
C ARG A 425 -27.93 15.62 13.96
N ASN A 426 -27.48 14.89 12.94
CA ASN A 426 -28.20 13.74 12.40
C ASN A 426 -27.59 12.39 12.80
N ASN A 427 -26.39 12.38 13.38
CA ASN A 427 -25.73 11.16 13.85
C ASN A 427 -25.31 11.27 15.32
N LEU A 428 -24.43 12.23 15.67
CA LEU A 428 -23.84 12.27 17.01
C LEU A 428 -24.89 12.52 18.10
N THR A 429 -25.79 13.48 17.92
CA THR A 429 -26.85 13.77 18.90
C THR A 429 -27.88 12.64 19.00
N VAL A 430 -28.10 11.89 17.92
CA VAL A 430 -28.99 10.71 17.91
C VAL A 430 -28.35 9.59 18.74
N LEU A 431 -27.08 9.28 18.50
CA LEU A 431 -26.32 8.33 19.31
C LEU A 431 -26.32 8.71 20.80
N MET A 432 -26.05 9.97 21.11
CA MET A 432 -26.05 10.44 22.52
C MET A 432 -27.40 10.26 23.21
N LYS A 433 -28.49 10.41 22.47
CA LYS A 433 -29.85 10.16 22.97
C LYS A 433 -30.10 8.67 23.18
N ASP A 434 -29.71 7.82 22.22
CA ASP A 434 -29.86 6.36 22.35
C ASP A 434 -29.09 5.82 23.57
N LEU A 435 -27.89 6.35 23.81
CA LEU A 435 -27.08 5.99 24.98
C LEU A 435 -27.73 6.36 26.32
N ASP A 436 -28.60 7.39 26.35
CA ASP A 436 -29.36 7.78 27.54
C ASP A 436 -30.60 6.92 27.76
N GLU A 437 -31.29 6.55 26.68
CA GLU A 437 -32.56 5.82 26.74
C GLU A 437 -32.36 4.32 27.06
N LEU A 438 -31.18 3.77 26.79
CA LEU A 438 -30.85 2.38 27.06
C LEU A 438 -30.58 2.11 28.55
N THR A 439 -31.44 1.29 29.17
CA THR A 439 -31.30 0.86 30.58
C THR A 439 -30.59 -0.47 30.74
N ASP A 440 -30.77 -1.39 29.79
CA ASP A 440 -30.37 -2.78 29.93
C ASP A 440 -29.05 -3.07 29.23
N GLU A 441 -28.20 -3.89 29.87
CA GLU A 441 -27.03 -4.48 29.22
C GLU A 441 -27.46 -5.50 28.15
N ILE A 442 -26.62 -5.66 27.13
CA ILE A 442 -26.81 -6.69 26.10
C ILE A 442 -25.90 -7.86 26.45
N ASP A 443 -26.49 -9.03 26.74
CA ASP A 443 -25.73 -10.27 26.84
C ASP A 443 -25.29 -10.72 25.45
N VAL A 444 -23.99 -10.68 25.21
CA VAL A 444 -23.33 -11.13 23.97
C VAL A 444 -22.37 -12.29 24.22
N SER A 445 -22.53 -13.03 25.34
CA SER A 445 -21.61 -14.11 25.72
C SER A 445 -21.51 -15.19 24.65
N LYS A 446 -22.62 -15.49 23.97
CA LYS A 446 -22.67 -16.48 22.88
C LYS A 446 -21.96 -15.98 21.63
N GLU A 447 -22.12 -14.71 21.29
CA GLU A 447 -21.47 -14.08 20.15
C GLU A 447 -19.96 -13.97 20.37
N ILE A 448 -19.51 -13.70 21.60
CA ILE A 448 -18.09 -13.72 21.98
C ILE A 448 -17.51 -15.14 21.86
N GLU A 449 -18.21 -16.16 22.37
CA GLU A 449 -17.81 -17.57 22.24
C GLU A 449 -17.74 -17.99 20.76
N GLU A 450 -18.77 -17.63 19.98
CA GLU A 450 -18.78 -17.88 18.53
C GLU A 450 -17.60 -17.18 17.84
N PHE A 451 -17.34 -15.91 18.15
CA PHE A 451 -16.23 -15.15 17.56
C PHE A 451 -14.88 -15.82 17.83
N GLN A 452 -14.63 -16.26 19.07
CA GLN A 452 -13.40 -16.96 19.46
C GLN A 452 -13.27 -18.33 18.77
N ASP A 453 -14.36 -19.09 18.64
CA ASP A 453 -14.41 -20.34 17.87
C ASP A 453 -14.04 -20.10 16.40
N LYS A 454 -14.63 -19.10 15.74
CA LYS A 454 -14.35 -18.80 14.33
C LYS A 454 -12.91 -18.34 14.10
N ILE A 455 -12.34 -17.51 14.98
CA ILE A 455 -10.91 -17.14 14.92
C ILE A 455 -10.03 -18.38 15.03
N SER A 456 -10.29 -19.23 16.04
CA SER A 456 -9.52 -20.47 16.25
C SER A 456 -9.59 -21.39 15.04
N LYS A 457 -10.77 -21.52 14.43
CA LYS A 457 -10.96 -22.29 13.20
C LYS A 457 -10.18 -21.74 12.01
N ILE A 458 -10.14 -20.42 11.83
CA ILE A 458 -9.30 -19.80 10.78
C ILE A 458 -7.82 -20.08 11.05
N ASP A 459 -7.36 -19.91 12.29
CA ASP A 459 -5.95 -20.15 12.65
C ASP A 459 -5.54 -21.62 12.46
N GLU A 460 -6.39 -22.57 12.87
CA GLU A 460 -6.19 -24.00 12.62
C GLU A 460 -6.15 -24.31 11.12
N THR A 461 -7.08 -23.75 10.35
CA THR A 461 -7.10 -23.94 8.89
C THR A 461 -5.84 -23.37 8.25
N ASN A 462 -5.39 -22.19 8.68
CA ASN A 462 -4.17 -21.56 8.19
C ASN A 462 -2.92 -22.43 8.47
N LYS A 463 -2.86 -23.08 9.64
CA LYS A 463 -1.80 -24.05 9.98
C LYS A 463 -1.87 -25.30 9.10
N CYS A 464 -3.06 -25.84 8.85
CA CYS A 464 -3.25 -26.97 7.94
C CYS A 464 -2.80 -26.62 6.51
N ILE A 465 -3.16 -25.43 6.00
CA ILE A 465 -2.72 -24.95 4.69
C ILE A 465 -1.19 -24.84 4.64
N ALA A 466 -0.57 -24.19 5.63
CA ALA A 466 0.89 -24.02 5.67
C ALA A 466 1.62 -25.38 5.71
N SER A 467 1.15 -26.31 6.55
CA SER A 467 1.66 -27.68 6.61
C SER A 467 1.52 -28.38 5.26
N PHE A 468 0.34 -28.31 4.62
CA PHE A 468 0.10 -28.89 3.31
C PHE A 468 1.06 -28.34 2.24
N LEU A 469 1.25 -27.02 2.17
CA LEU A 469 2.14 -26.38 1.21
C LEU A 469 3.61 -26.76 1.44
N GLU A 470 4.05 -26.86 2.71
CA GLU A 470 5.39 -27.31 3.07
C GLU A 470 5.63 -28.77 2.65
N LYS A 471 4.71 -29.69 2.98
CA LYS A 471 4.83 -31.11 2.61
C LYS A 471 4.72 -31.32 1.11
N ARG A 472 3.91 -30.52 0.41
CA ARG A 472 3.86 -30.50 -1.05
C ARG A 472 5.22 -30.12 -1.64
N LYS A 473 5.86 -29.07 -1.12
CA LYS A 473 7.18 -28.63 -1.59
C LYS A 473 8.23 -29.74 -1.43
N ALA A 474 8.24 -30.41 -0.28
CA ALA A 474 9.14 -31.54 -0.02
C ALA A 474 8.92 -32.75 -0.94
N LEU A 475 7.68 -32.95 -1.42
CA LEU A 475 7.35 -34.01 -2.38
C LEU A 475 7.70 -33.62 -3.82
N ASN A 476 7.56 -32.34 -4.19
CA ASN A 476 7.95 -31.82 -5.50
C ASN A 476 9.45 -31.98 -5.78
N GLU A 477 10.31 -31.89 -4.75
CA GLU A 477 11.76 -32.10 -4.87
C GLU A 477 12.15 -33.50 -5.38
N LEU A 478 11.22 -34.46 -5.32
CA LEU A 478 11.41 -35.84 -5.81
C LEU A 478 11.02 -36.02 -7.29
N ASN A 479 10.59 -34.95 -8.00
CA ASN A 479 10.21 -34.97 -9.42
C ASN A 479 9.23 -36.11 -9.79
N LEU A 480 8.22 -36.34 -8.94
CA LEU A 480 7.21 -37.35 -9.20
C LEU A 480 6.22 -36.85 -10.27
N ILE A 481 5.92 -37.71 -11.27
CA ILE A 481 4.98 -37.47 -12.39
C ILE A 481 3.56 -37.08 -11.90
N PHE A 482 3.26 -37.36 -10.63
CA PHE A 482 1.96 -37.15 -10.01
C PHE A 482 1.46 -35.70 -9.99
N PHE A 483 2.38 -34.72 -10.06
CA PHE A 483 2.06 -33.29 -10.04
C PHE A 483 1.79 -32.71 -11.43
N GLU A 484 1.51 -33.54 -12.44
CA GLU A 484 1.08 -33.10 -13.77
C GLU A 484 -0.46 -33.10 -13.94
N GLU A 485 -1.23 -33.65 -13.00
CA GLU A 485 -2.70 -33.68 -13.08
C GLU A 485 -3.38 -32.55 -12.27
N ASP A 486 -4.35 -31.84 -12.87
CA ASP A 486 -5.08 -30.71 -12.26
C ASP A 486 -5.84 -31.06 -10.96
N LYS A 487 -6.36 -32.30 -10.88
CA LYS A 487 -7.19 -32.79 -9.77
C LYS A 487 -6.82 -34.21 -9.40
N LEU A 488 -6.70 -34.41 -8.10
CA LEU A 488 -5.99 -35.55 -7.57
C LEU A 488 -6.86 -36.12 -6.44
N SER A 489 -7.46 -37.28 -6.70
CA SER A 489 -8.43 -37.91 -5.80
C SER A 489 -7.73 -38.82 -4.80
N ILE A 490 -8.36 -39.01 -3.64
CA ILE A 490 -7.92 -39.96 -2.61
C ILE A 490 -7.71 -41.36 -3.22
N GLU A 491 -8.59 -41.79 -4.13
CA GLU A 491 -8.50 -43.08 -4.83
C GLU A 491 -7.27 -43.18 -5.74
N LYS A 492 -6.92 -42.12 -6.46
CA LYS A 492 -5.71 -42.12 -7.31
C LYS A 492 -4.44 -42.14 -6.46
N MET A 493 -4.42 -41.40 -5.35
CA MET A 493 -3.33 -41.41 -4.37
C MET A 493 -3.09 -42.80 -3.81
N SER A 494 -4.17 -43.49 -3.40
CA SER A 494 -4.07 -44.83 -2.84
C SER A 494 -3.56 -45.85 -3.86
N ILE A 495 -4.04 -45.80 -5.11
CA ILE A 495 -3.55 -46.66 -6.20
C ILE A 495 -2.05 -46.46 -6.46
N TYR A 496 -1.58 -45.20 -6.46
CA TYR A 496 -0.17 -44.90 -6.67
C TYR A 496 0.72 -45.42 -5.54
N LEU A 497 0.32 -45.18 -4.29
CA LEU A 497 0.98 -45.75 -3.12
C LEU A 497 1.07 -47.27 -3.19
N GLU A 498 -0.02 -47.92 -3.60
CA GLU A 498 -0.06 -49.38 -3.71
C GLU A 498 0.88 -49.90 -4.81
N LYS A 499 0.99 -49.21 -5.94
CA LYS A 499 1.98 -49.52 -6.98
C LYS A 499 3.41 -49.44 -6.47
N ILE A 500 3.76 -48.41 -5.70
CA ILE A 500 5.12 -48.28 -5.13
C ILE A 500 5.36 -49.38 -4.09
N LYS A 501 4.38 -49.68 -3.23
CA LYS A 501 4.50 -50.78 -2.26
C LYS A 501 4.75 -52.12 -2.95
N ILE A 502 4.03 -52.42 -4.03
CA ILE A 502 4.26 -53.61 -4.87
C ILE A 502 5.66 -53.60 -5.47
N TYR A 503 6.12 -52.46 -5.98
CA TYR A 503 7.47 -52.32 -6.52
C TYR A 503 8.56 -52.58 -5.47
N ILE A 504 8.41 -52.04 -4.26
CA ILE A 504 9.32 -52.31 -3.13
C ILE A 504 9.34 -53.82 -2.82
N SER A 505 8.18 -54.47 -2.75
CA SER A 505 8.11 -55.93 -2.53
C SER A 505 8.82 -56.71 -3.65
N ASN A 506 8.73 -56.28 -4.90
CA ASN A 506 9.46 -56.91 -6.01
C ASN A 506 10.98 -56.72 -5.89
N LEU A 507 11.45 -55.55 -5.44
CA LEU A 507 12.87 -55.32 -5.18
C LEU A 507 13.37 -56.23 -4.05
N GLU A 508 12.60 -56.44 -2.98
CA GLU A 508 12.96 -57.37 -1.89
C GLU A 508 13.15 -58.80 -2.38
N VAL A 509 12.22 -59.27 -3.22
CA VAL A 509 12.33 -60.60 -3.84
C VAL A 509 13.59 -60.68 -4.71
N THR A 510 13.88 -59.63 -5.48
CA THR A 510 15.06 -59.57 -6.35
C THR A 510 16.36 -59.60 -5.55
N ILE A 511 16.46 -58.81 -4.48
CA ILE A 511 17.61 -58.83 -3.55
C ILE A 511 17.83 -60.24 -3.01
N LYS A 512 16.76 -60.91 -2.57
CA LYS A 512 16.86 -62.26 -2.03
C LYS A 512 17.41 -63.26 -3.06
N ILE A 513 16.93 -63.19 -4.30
CA ILE A 513 17.42 -64.04 -5.40
C ILE A 513 18.91 -63.78 -5.66
N GLU A 514 19.32 -62.51 -5.73
CA GLU A 514 20.72 -62.18 -6.01
C GLU A 514 21.66 -62.52 -4.84
N MET A 515 21.18 -62.43 -3.58
CA MET A 515 21.92 -62.92 -2.41
C MET A 515 22.11 -64.45 -2.45
N GLU A 516 21.09 -65.20 -2.86
CA GLU A 516 21.20 -66.66 -3.06
C GLU A 516 22.21 -66.98 -4.17
N ASN A 517 22.22 -66.22 -5.27
CA ASN A 517 23.22 -66.33 -6.33
C ASN A 517 24.64 -66.06 -5.79
N ALA A 518 24.84 -64.97 -5.04
CA ALA A 518 26.13 -64.62 -4.44
C ALA A 518 26.63 -65.71 -3.46
N LEU A 519 25.74 -66.27 -2.63
CA LEU A 519 26.02 -67.40 -1.75
C LEU A 519 26.45 -68.65 -2.54
N SER A 520 25.83 -68.92 -3.68
CA SER A 520 26.22 -70.04 -4.55
C SER A 520 27.63 -69.85 -5.13
N VAL A 521 27.99 -68.62 -5.54
CA VAL A 521 29.32 -68.28 -6.04
C VAL A 521 30.36 -68.42 -4.92
N LEU A 522 30.06 -67.94 -3.70
CA LEU A 522 30.92 -68.11 -2.52
C LEU A 522 31.19 -69.58 -2.18
N LYS A 523 30.16 -70.44 -2.21
CA LYS A 523 30.33 -71.88 -2.05
C LYS A 523 31.26 -72.47 -3.11
N SER A 524 31.11 -72.03 -4.36
CA SER A 524 31.97 -72.47 -5.47
C SER A 524 33.42 -72.05 -5.29
N ILE A 525 33.66 -70.83 -4.81
CA ILE A 525 35.00 -70.32 -4.46
C ILE A 525 35.62 -71.17 -3.34
N ASN A 526 34.87 -71.45 -2.28
CA ASN A 526 35.37 -72.26 -1.15
C ASN A 526 35.76 -73.68 -1.60
N LEU A 527 34.93 -74.34 -2.42
CA LEU A 527 35.25 -75.64 -3.01
C LEU A 527 36.54 -75.61 -3.85
N LYS A 528 36.75 -74.54 -4.63
CA LYS A 528 37.99 -74.33 -5.41
C LYS A 528 39.22 -74.08 -4.51
N LEU A 529 39.05 -73.36 -3.40
CA LEU A 529 40.13 -73.13 -2.42
C LEU A 529 40.52 -74.41 -1.68
N ASP A 530 39.54 -75.24 -1.32
CA ASP A 530 39.79 -76.54 -0.69
C ASP A 530 40.58 -77.46 -1.63
N THR A 531 40.18 -77.54 -2.90
CA THR A 531 40.90 -78.30 -3.94
C THR A 531 42.30 -77.72 -4.23
N GLN A 532 42.47 -76.40 -4.23
CA GLN A 532 43.78 -75.75 -4.33
C GLN A 532 44.69 -76.15 -3.16
N SER A 533 44.18 -76.14 -1.93
CA SER A 533 44.91 -76.54 -0.72
C SER A 533 45.38 -78.00 -0.80
N GLU A 534 44.52 -78.91 -1.27
CA GLU A 534 44.90 -80.32 -1.50
C GLU A 534 46.06 -80.43 -2.50
N ARG A 535 45.97 -79.73 -3.64
CA ARG A 535 47.03 -79.71 -4.67
C ARG A 535 48.32 -79.06 -4.17
N GLU A 536 48.26 -78.00 -3.37
CA GLU A 536 49.45 -77.42 -2.74
C GLU A 536 50.12 -78.40 -1.76
N THR A 537 49.32 -79.18 -1.05
CA THR A 537 49.83 -80.21 -0.14
C THR A 537 50.55 -81.32 -0.92
N GLU A 538 50.00 -81.72 -2.07
CA GLU A 538 50.62 -82.64 -3.03
C GLU A 538 51.93 -82.06 -3.60
N ARG A 539 51.91 -80.79 -4.03
CA ARG A 539 53.09 -80.06 -4.50
C ARG A 539 54.23 -80.11 -3.48
N ARG A 540 53.95 -79.76 -2.22
CA ARG A 540 54.94 -79.77 -1.13
C ARG A 540 55.51 -81.18 -0.88
N LYS A 541 54.69 -82.22 -0.97
CA LYS A 541 55.14 -83.61 -0.84
C LYS A 541 56.05 -84.01 -2.00
N LEU A 542 55.68 -83.68 -3.24
CA LEU A 542 56.50 -83.93 -4.44
C LEU A 542 57.83 -83.20 -4.38
N GLU A 543 57.84 -81.90 -4.04
CA GLU A 543 59.06 -81.10 -3.86
C GLU A 543 60.00 -81.72 -2.80
N LYS A 544 59.45 -82.14 -1.66
CA LYS A 544 60.23 -82.81 -0.61
C LYS A 544 60.78 -84.16 -1.05
N THR A 545 59.97 -84.92 -1.79
CA THR A 545 60.36 -86.22 -2.35
C THR A 545 61.51 -86.02 -3.34
N ILE A 546 61.34 -85.15 -4.33
CA ILE A 546 62.37 -84.80 -5.32
C ILE A 546 63.66 -84.37 -4.63
N ARG A 547 63.60 -83.46 -3.66
CA ARG A 547 64.80 -83.04 -2.90
C ARG A 547 65.46 -84.21 -2.17
N SER A 548 64.68 -85.09 -1.53
CA SER A 548 65.24 -86.25 -0.85
C SER A 548 65.88 -87.25 -1.82
N THR A 549 65.31 -87.45 -3.02
CA THR A 549 65.90 -88.33 -4.04
C THR A 549 67.13 -87.69 -4.69
N GLU A 550 67.13 -86.37 -4.89
CA GLU A 550 68.29 -85.58 -5.32
C GLU A 550 69.42 -85.63 -4.28
N ASP A 551 69.10 -85.43 -3.00
CA ASP A 551 70.05 -85.56 -1.89
C ASP A 551 70.62 -86.99 -1.80
N GLU A 552 69.79 -88.02 -2.01
CA GLU A 552 70.23 -89.43 -2.08
C GLU A 552 71.17 -89.67 -3.27
N LEU A 553 70.86 -89.12 -4.44
CA LEU A 553 71.71 -89.18 -5.63
C LEU A 553 73.06 -88.49 -5.34
N ASP A 554 73.04 -87.30 -4.75
CA ASP A 554 74.25 -86.55 -4.37
C ASP A 554 75.06 -87.27 -3.30
N LEU A 555 74.42 -87.90 -2.31
CA LEU A 555 75.09 -88.73 -1.30
C LEU A 555 75.70 -89.99 -1.91
N TRP A 556 74.98 -90.64 -2.84
CA TRP A 556 75.45 -91.81 -3.57
C TRP A 556 76.66 -91.46 -4.44
N LEU A 557 76.63 -90.33 -5.13
CA LEU A 557 77.73 -89.77 -5.91
C LEU A 557 78.93 -89.40 -5.01
N ASN A 558 78.70 -88.71 -3.89
CA ASN A 558 79.76 -88.25 -2.98
C ASN A 558 80.41 -89.37 -2.15
N LYS A 559 79.65 -90.35 -1.65
CA LYS A 559 80.21 -91.52 -0.93
C LYS A 559 81.11 -92.39 -1.81
N ARG A 560 80.91 -92.35 -3.14
CA ARG A 560 81.71 -93.10 -4.11
C ARG A 560 82.66 -92.22 -4.94
N ALA A 561 82.69 -90.90 -4.75
CA ALA A 561 83.64 -90.00 -5.40
C ALA A 561 85.11 -90.37 -5.12
N GLY A 562 85.41 -90.90 -3.93
CA GLY A 562 86.74 -91.47 -3.61
C GLY A 562 87.09 -92.75 -4.40
N PHE A 563 86.07 -93.47 -4.90
CA PHE A 563 86.21 -94.64 -5.78
C PHE A 563 86.47 -94.25 -7.24
N PHE A 564 86.13 -93.01 -7.63
CA PHE A 564 86.36 -92.43 -8.96
C PHE A 564 87.72 -91.70 -9.08
N SER A 565 88.73 -92.11 -8.33
CA SER A 565 90.11 -91.76 -8.71
C SER A 565 90.48 -92.53 -9.99
N SER A 566 91.14 -91.86 -10.93
CA SER A 566 91.59 -92.47 -12.19
C SER A 566 92.46 -93.73 -12.01
N LYS A 567 92.98 -93.97 -10.80
CA LYS A 567 93.69 -95.20 -10.41
C LYS A 567 92.80 -96.43 -10.25
N LEU A 568 91.56 -96.30 -9.77
CA LEU A 568 90.66 -97.44 -9.55
C LEU A 568 89.98 -97.90 -10.86
N ILE A 569 89.65 -96.96 -11.74
CA ILE A 569 89.08 -97.27 -13.07
C ILE A 569 90.08 -98.07 -13.94
N ASN A 570 91.39 -97.83 -13.80
CA ASN A 570 92.40 -98.64 -14.48
C ASN A 570 92.59 -100.03 -13.85
N LEU A 571 92.35 -100.19 -12.55
CA LEU A 571 92.40 -101.50 -11.87
C LEU A 571 91.23 -102.41 -12.28
N PHE A 572 90.04 -101.82 -12.52
CA PHE A 572 88.85 -102.56 -12.94
C PHE A 572 88.79 -102.89 -14.44
N LYS A 573 89.64 -102.30 -15.30
CA LYS A 573 89.80 -102.76 -16.70
C LYS A 573 90.57 -104.09 -16.82
N THR A 574 91.32 -104.47 -15.79
CA THR A 574 92.12 -105.71 -15.76
C THR A 574 91.35 -106.95 -15.31
N PHE A 575 90.18 -106.79 -14.67
CA PHE A 575 89.30 -107.89 -14.30
C PHE A 575 88.12 -107.96 -15.28
N GLY A 576 87.93 -109.13 -15.92
CA GLY A 576 86.85 -109.40 -16.90
C GLY A 576 85.42 -109.28 -16.34
N SER A 577 84.48 -110.07 -16.88
CA SER A 577 83.00 -109.98 -16.71
C SER A 577 82.41 -109.40 -15.41
N LEU A 578 83.02 -109.62 -14.24
CA LEU A 578 82.62 -109.00 -12.96
C LEU A 578 82.71 -107.46 -12.93
N GLY A 579 83.75 -106.86 -13.53
CA GLY A 579 83.94 -105.41 -13.53
C GLY A 579 82.88 -104.67 -14.36
N ASN A 580 82.56 -105.20 -15.55
CA ASN A 580 81.48 -104.68 -16.39
C ASN A 580 80.09 -104.89 -15.76
N TYR A 581 79.87 -105.97 -15.01
CA TYR A 581 78.62 -106.18 -14.27
C TYR A 581 78.42 -105.13 -13.16
N ILE A 582 79.48 -104.80 -12.41
CA ILE A 582 79.42 -103.78 -11.34
C ILE A 582 79.18 -102.37 -11.93
N ILE A 583 79.87 -102.02 -13.03
CA ILE A 583 79.69 -100.72 -13.70
C ILE A 583 78.28 -100.61 -14.32
N ASN A 584 77.79 -101.64 -15.00
CA ASN A 584 76.43 -101.63 -15.59
C ASN A 584 75.33 -101.60 -14.53
N LYS A 585 75.52 -102.27 -13.38
CA LYS A 585 74.59 -102.19 -12.26
C LYS A 585 74.57 -100.79 -11.65
N MET A 586 75.73 -100.15 -11.50
CA MET A 586 75.83 -98.75 -11.03
C MET A 586 75.18 -97.76 -12.00
N TYR A 587 75.39 -97.90 -13.31
CA TYR A 587 74.70 -97.08 -14.32
C TYR A 587 73.18 -97.31 -14.32
N GLY A 588 72.73 -98.56 -14.13
CA GLY A 588 71.31 -98.90 -14.00
C GLY A 588 70.65 -98.27 -12.77
N ASP A 589 71.34 -98.25 -11.62
CA ASP A 589 70.86 -97.63 -10.39
C ASP A 589 70.75 -96.10 -10.53
N ILE A 590 71.73 -95.43 -11.17
CA ILE A 590 71.68 -93.98 -11.47
C ILE A 590 70.52 -93.67 -12.41
N VAL A 591 70.41 -94.40 -13.53
CA VAL A 591 69.35 -94.18 -14.52
C VAL A 591 67.96 -94.38 -13.88
N HIS A 592 67.81 -95.35 -12.98
CA HIS A 592 66.56 -95.55 -12.25
C HIS A 592 66.21 -94.34 -11.37
N ILE A 593 67.17 -93.83 -10.59
CA ILE A 593 66.97 -92.66 -9.72
C ILE A 593 66.70 -91.38 -10.55
N GLU A 594 67.44 -91.18 -11.65
CA GLU A 594 67.23 -90.06 -12.57
C GLU A 594 65.86 -90.12 -13.26
N THR A 595 65.41 -91.32 -13.64
CA THR A 595 64.09 -91.53 -14.24
C THR A 595 62.98 -91.24 -13.22
N GLU A 596 63.17 -91.62 -11.96
CA GLU A 596 62.23 -91.33 -10.87
C GLU A 596 62.15 -89.82 -10.56
N ILE A 597 63.30 -89.12 -10.52
CA ILE A 597 63.35 -87.65 -10.41
C ILE A 597 62.63 -87.00 -11.60
N MET A 598 62.87 -87.48 -12.82
CA MET A 598 62.23 -86.95 -14.04
C MET A 598 60.71 -87.13 -14.00
N MET A 599 60.22 -88.33 -13.65
CA MET A 599 58.80 -88.64 -13.51
C MET A 599 58.13 -87.77 -12.43
N ASN A 600 58.79 -87.57 -11.29
CA ASN A 600 58.27 -86.71 -10.23
C ASN A 600 58.30 -85.22 -10.61
N ARG A 601 59.29 -84.75 -11.39
CA ARG A 601 59.33 -83.39 -11.95
C ARG A 601 58.21 -83.15 -12.97
N ASP A 602 57.91 -84.13 -13.82
CA ASP A 602 56.79 -84.01 -14.77
C ASP A 602 55.43 -84.00 -14.05
N ARG A 603 55.27 -84.83 -13.01
CA ARG A 603 54.11 -84.75 -12.10
C ARG A 603 54.02 -83.38 -11.42
N LEU A 604 55.14 -82.84 -10.93
CA LEU A 604 55.18 -81.52 -10.31
C LEU A 604 54.75 -80.41 -11.29
N LYS A 605 55.18 -80.47 -12.56
CA LYS A 605 54.71 -79.55 -13.61
C LYS A 605 53.21 -79.65 -13.84
N SER A 606 52.65 -80.86 -13.85
CA SER A 606 51.20 -81.06 -13.97
C SER A 606 50.46 -80.44 -12.78
N VAL A 607 50.91 -80.70 -11.55
CA VAL A 607 50.28 -80.14 -10.33
C VAL A 607 50.38 -78.60 -10.30
N LEU A 608 51.51 -78.03 -10.74
CA LEU A 608 51.66 -76.57 -10.89
C LEU A 608 50.69 -75.99 -11.92
N HIS A 609 50.46 -76.69 -13.05
CA HIS A 609 49.48 -76.28 -14.04
C HIS A 609 48.05 -76.32 -13.50
N ASP A 610 47.67 -77.40 -12.81
CA ASP A 610 46.36 -77.54 -12.15
C ASP A 610 46.13 -76.41 -11.14
N ILE A 611 47.13 -76.06 -10.32
CA ILE A 611 47.03 -74.93 -9.36
C ILE A 611 46.78 -73.61 -10.09
N GLN A 612 47.51 -73.34 -11.18
CA GLN A 612 47.34 -72.12 -11.97
C GLN A 612 45.94 -72.04 -12.61
N GLU A 613 45.39 -73.17 -13.07
CA GLU A 613 44.03 -73.22 -13.64
C GLU A 613 42.95 -72.97 -12.58
N ILE A 614 43.13 -73.55 -11.37
CA ILE A 614 42.25 -73.31 -10.22
C ILE A 614 42.29 -71.83 -9.80
N GLU A 615 43.47 -71.21 -9.74
CA GLU A 615 43.64 -69.78 -9.43
C GLU A 615 42.88 -68.88 -10.42
N ASN A 616 43.02 -69.15 -11.73
CA ASN A 616 42.31 -68.40 -12.77
C ASN A 616 40.78 -68.50 -12.62
N ASP A 617 40.27 -69.67 -12.24
CA ASP A 617 38.83 -69.85 -12.04
C ASP A 617 38.32 -69.21 -10.74
N ILE A 618 39.13 -69.20 -9.67
CA ILE A 618 38.83 -68.43 -8.45
C ILE A 618 38.74 -66.94 -8.79
N ASP A 619 39.65 -66.40 -9.60
CA ASP A 619 39.62 -65.00 -10.00
C ASP A 619 38.38 -64.65 -10.83
N LYS A 620 37.96 -65.51 -11.78
CA LYS A 620 36.69 -65.33 -12.51
C LYS A 620 35.49 -65.31 -11.56
N LEU A 621 35.43 -66.24 -10.61
CA LEU A 621 34.35 -66.31 -9.63
C LEU A 621 34.33 -65.08 -8.71
N ARG A 622 35.50 -64.55 -8.32
CA ARG A 622 35.61 -63.30 -7.54
C ARG A 622 35.11 -62.08 -8.31
N ILE A 623 35.39 -62.00 -9.61
CA ILE A 623 34.84 -60.94 -10.48
C ILE A 623 33.31 -61.04 -10.52
N GLN A 624 32.78 -62.25 -10.70
CA GLN A 624 31.34 -62.49 -10.68
C GLN A 624 30.70 -62.13 -9.33
N GLN A 625 31.34 -62.51 -8.21
CA GLN A 625 30.90 -62.14 -6.87
C GLN A 625 30.83 -60.62 -6.71
N LYS A 626 31.90 -59.91 -7.08
CA LYS A 626 31.95 -58.44 -7.00
C LYS A 626 30.85 -57.78 -7.83
N SER A 627 30.58 -58.28 -9.04
CA SER A 627 29.50 -57.78 -9.89
C SER A 627 28.11 -58.00 -9.27
N LEU A 628 27.88 -59.14 -8.61
CA LEU A 628 26.63 -59.41 -7.87
C LEU A 628 26.50 -58.49 -6.65
N ASP A 629 27.57 -58.28 -5.89
CA ASP A 629 27.58 -57.37 -4.73
C ASP A 629 27.27 -55.93 -5.15
N GLU A 630 27.83 -55.45 -6.26
CA GLU A 630 27.53 -54.13 -6.83
C GLU A 630 26.06 -54.02 -7.26
N LYS A 631 25.52 -55.06 -7.90
CA LYS A 631 24.11 -55.12 -8.32
C LYS A 631 23.15 -55.13 -7.11
N ILE A 632 23.44 -55.92 -6.07
CA ILE A 632 22.65 -55.94 -4.83
C ILE A 632 22.65 -54.54 -4.20
N LYS A 633 23.82 -53.90 -4.13
CA LYS A 633 23.95 -52.55 -3.57
C LYS A 633 23.14 -51.51 -4.35
N GLU A 634 23.11 -51.60 -5.67
CA GLU A 634 22.30 -50.71 -6.52
C GLU A 634 20.79 -50.90 -6.26
N ILE A 635 20.34 -52.15 -6.17
CA ILE A 635 18.93 -52.48 -5.88
C ILE A 635 18.55 -52.05 -4.46
N GLU A 636 19.43 -52.22 -3.47
CA GLU A 636 19.22 -51.74 -2.11
C GLU A 636 19.09 -50.22 -2.06
N GLN A 637 19.94 -49.49 -2.80
CA GLN A 637 19.85 -48.04 -2.91
C GLN A 637 18.53 -47.59 -3.53
N ASP A 638 18.05 -48.27 -4.58
CA ASP A 638 16.75 -47.96 -5.16
C ASP A 638 15.60 -48.26 -4.18
N LYS A 639 15.64 -49.41 -3.49
CA LYS A 639 14.66 -49.75 -2.45
C LYS A 639 14.58 -48.67 -1.37
N VAL A 640 15.72 -48.19 -0.86
CA VAL A 640 15.76 -47.10 0.14
C VAL A 640 15.13 -45.82 -0.39
N LYS A 641 15.39 -45.45 -1.65
CA LYS A 641 14.75 -44.29 -2.29
C LYS A 641 13.24 -44.45 -2.38
N GLN A 642 12.74 -45.63 -2.77
CA GLN A 642 11.30 -45.89 -2.86
C GLN A 642 10.62 -45.84 -1.48
N ILE A 643 11.30 -46.30 -0.42
CA ILE A 643 10.80 -46.19 0.95
C ILE A 643 10.68 -44.73 1.40
N ASP A 644 11.70 -43.90 1.16
CA ASP A 644 11.65 -42.45 1.44
C ASP A 644 10.50 -41.76 0.70
N ILE A 645 10.26 -42.13 -0.57
CA ILE A 645 9.11 -41.64 -1.34
C ILE A 645 7.79 -42.00 -0.65
N VAL A 646 7.61 -43.25 -0.21
CA VAL A 646 6.37 -43.68 0.48
C VAL A 646 6.17 -42.94 1.80
N GLU A 647 7.24 -42.77 2.59
CA GLU A 647 7.17 -42.06 3.87
C GLU A 647 6.74 -40.59 3.66
N ARG A 648 7.41 -39.87 2.75
CA ARG A 648 7.06 -38.48 2.43
C ARG A 648 5.65 -38.37 1.84
N PHE A 649 5.25 -39.31 1.01
CA PHE A 649 3.91 -39.33 0.43
C PHE A 649 2.84 -39.53 1.51
N ASN A 650 3.04 -40.44 2.47
CA ASN A 650 2.08 -40.64 3.57
C ASN A 650 1.94 -39.36 4.41
N VAL A 651 3.05 -38.69 4.73
CA VAL A 651 3.03 -37.41 5.45
C VAL A 651 2.26 -36.33 4.67
N PHE A 652 2.48 -36.25 3.36
CA PHE A 652 1.70 -35.35 2.49
C PHE A 652 0.22 -35.72 2.45
N PHE A 653 -0.09 -37.01 2.34
CA PHE A 653 -1.46 -37.54 2.27
C PHE A 653 -2.24 -37.25 3.56
N ASP A 654 -1.60 -37.38 4.72
CA ASP A 654 -2.21 -37.02 6.00
C ASP A 654 -2.53 -35.52 6.04
N ALA A 655 -1.58 -34.66 5.63
CA ALA A 655 -1.81 -33.22 5.53
C ALA A 655 -2.94 -32.85 4.54
N PHE A 656 -3.02 -33.55 3.40
CA PHE A 656 -4.10 -33.38 2.42
C PHE A 656 -5.46 -33.80 3.02
N ASN A 657 -5.51 -34.95 3.71
CA ASN A 657 -6.73 -35.43 4.34
C ASN A 657 -7.22 -34.45 5.41
N ASP A 658 -6.34 -33.94 6.26
CA ASP A 658 -6.69 -32.96 7.28
C ASP A 658 -7.21 -31.67 6.67
N LEU A 659 -6.56 -31.18 5.60
CA LEU A 659 -7.05 -30.01 4.86
C LEU A 659 -8.41 -30.25 4.20
N SER A 660 -8.62 -31.43 3.60
CA SER A 660 -9.85 -31.76 2.89
C SER A 660 -11.08 -31.86 3.80
N LYS A 661 -10.90 -32.24 5.08
CA LYS A 661 -11.97 -32.22 6.08
C LYS A 661 -12.50 -30.81 6.33
N ILE A 662 -11.67 -29.78 6.11
CA ILE A 662 -12.00 -28.39 6.40
C ILE A 662 -12.48 -27.66 5.14
N ILE A 663 -11.71 -27.75 4.05
CA ILE A 663 -11.95 -26.98 2.82
C ILE A 663 -12.82 -27.75 1.80
N GLY A 664 -12.97 -29.07 1.98
CA GLY A 664 -13.64 -29.96 1.05
C GLY A 664 -12.65 -30.79 0.22
N THR A 665 -13.16 -31.76 -0.54
CA THR A 665 -12.35 -32.76 -1.26
C THR A 665 -11.78 -32.29 -2.60
N ASP A 666 -12.24 -31.16 -3.13
CA ASP A 666 -11.81 -30.57 -4.41
C ASP A 666 -10.61 -29.61 -4.22
N ILE A 667 -9.57 -30.04 -3.51
CA ILE A 667 -8.35 -29.24 -3.35
C ILE A 667 -7.51 -29.33 -4.63
N PRO A 668 -7.22 -28.21 -5.32
CA PRO A 668 -6.34 -28.20 -6.48
C PRO A 668 -4.94 -28.63 -6.03
N THR A 669 -4.31 -29.54 -6.78
CA THR A 669 -2.94 -30.00 -6.49
C THR A 669 -1.94 -29.47 -7.50
N VAL A 670 -2.42 -29.10 -8.69
CA VAL A 670 -1.65 -28.46 -9.75
C VAL A 670 -2.43 -27.23 -10.18
N CYS A 671 -1.96 -26.07 -9.74
CA CYS A 671 -2.60 -24.81 -10.07
C CYS A 671 -1.61 -23.67 -9.88
N GLU A 672 -1.62 -22.71 -10.81
CA GLU A 672 -1.03 -21.39 -10.57
C GLU A 672 -1.68 -20.77 -9.33
N ARG A 673 -0.87 -20.14 -8.48
CA ARG A 673 -1.35 -19.39 -7.32
C ARG A 673 -2.18 -20.26 -6.35
N LEU A 674 -1.75 -21.52 -6.13
CA LEU A 674 -2.43 -22.46 -5.22
C LEU A 674 -2.63 -21.85 -3.82
N GLU A 675 -1.61 -21.20 -3.28
CA GLU A 675 -1.65 -20.61 -1.95
C GLU A 675 -2.84 -19.63 -1.80
N TYR A 676 -3.00 -18.72 -2.76
CA TYR A 676 -4.15 -17.82 -2.82
C TYR A 676 -5.48 -18.58 -2.82
N LYS A 677 -5.62 -19.62 -3.66
CA LYS A 677 -6.87 -20.42 -3.75
C LYS A 677 -7.20 -21.12 -2.43
N LEU A 678 -6.20 -21.57 -1.69
CA LEU A 678 -6.39 -22.23 -0.39
C LEU A 678 -6.81 -21.23 0.69
N TYR A 679 -6.07 -20.13 0.84
CA TYR A 679 -6.37 -19.11 1.86
C TYR A 679 -7.63 -18.30 1.55
N ASN A 680 -8.13 -18.35 0.32
CA ASN A 680 -9.36 -17.69 -0.10
C ASN A 680 -10.45 -18.69 -0.54
N ALA A 681 -10.37 -19.93 -0.06
CA ALA A 681 -11.40 -20.91 -0.29
C ALA A 681 -12.74 -20.48 0.32
N LYS A 682 -13.85 -20.93 -0.28
CA LYS A 682 -15.22 -20.56 0.12
C LYS A 682 -15.52 -20.67 1.61
N PRO A 683 -15.16 -21.76 2.31
CA PRO A 683 -15.37 -21.84 3.75
C PRO A 683 -14.68 -20.72 4.53
N LEU A 684 -13.50 -20.25 4.11
CA LEU A 684 -12.74 -19.24 4.84
C LEU A 684 -13.31 -17.84 4.67
N TYR A 685 -13.61 -17.38 3.46
CA TYR A 685 -14.15 -16.02 3.31
C TYR A 685 -15.57 -15.89 3.90
N ILE A 686 -16.36 -16.98 3.93
CA ILE A 686 -17.64 -17.02 4.68
C ILE A 686 -17.38 -16.85 6.19
N LEU A 687 -16.38 -17.54 6.75
CA LEU A 687 -16.00 -17.38 8.16
C LEU A 687 -15.52 -15.96 8.46
N ARG A 688 -14.70 -15.37 7.58
CA ARG A 688 -14.24 -13.98 7.71
C ARG A 688 -15.39 -12.97 7.68
N HIS A 689 -16.37 -13.18 6.80
CA HIS A 689 -17.56 -12.33 6.76
C HIS A 689 -18.43 -12.50 8.01
N ARG A 690 -18.55 -13.74 8.52
CA ARG A 690 -19.22 -13.99 9.81
C ARG A 690 -18.51 -13.29 10.97
N LEU A 691 -17.18 -13.30 11.02
CA LEU A 691 -16.39 -12.56 11.99
C LEU A 691 -16.65 -11.06 11.90
N PHE A 692 -16.72 -10.51 10.69
CA PHE A 692 -17.07 -9.10 10.51
C PHE A 692 -18.48 -8.79 11.07
N LYS A 693 -19.49 -9.62 10.81
CA LYS A 693 -20.83 -9.45 11.40
C LYS A 693 -20.81 -9.50 12.93
N LEU A 694 -20.11 -10.48 13.51
CA LEU A 694 -19.93 -10.58 14.97
C LEU A 694 -19.18 -9.37 15.54
N SER A 695 -18.22 -8.81 14.80
CA SER A 695 -17.47 -7.62 15.21
C SER A 695 -18.38 -6.41 15.41
N LEU A 696 -19.40 -6.24 14.56
CA LEU A 696 -20.39 -5.16 14.68
C LEU A 696 -21.26 -5.32 15.93
N ILE A 697 -21.72 -6.55 16.20
CA ILE A 697 -22.55 -6.86 17.39
C ILE A 697 -21.75 -6.60 18.66
N ILE A 698 -20.53 -7.16 18.76
CA ILE A 698 -19.70 -7.09 19.95
C ILE A 698 -19.24 -5.65 20.21
N ASN A 699 -18.88 -4.90 19.16
CA ASN A 699 -18.51 -3.48 19.31
C ASN A 699 -19.69 -2.64 19.84
N GLU A 700 -20.89 -2.83 19.30
CA GLU A 700 -22.09 -2.15 19.83
C GLU A 700 -22.36 -2.51 21.29
N ALA A 701 -22.33 -3.80 21.64
CA ALA A 701 -22.54 -4.22 23.01
C ALA A 701 -21.48 -3.65 23.97
N TYR A 702 -20.22 -3.53 23.53
CA TYR A 702 -19.17 -2.88 24.31
C TYR A 702 -19.44 -1.38 24.54
N ILE A 703 -19.94 -0.67 23.51
CA ILE A 703 -20.36 0.73 23.62
C ILE A 703 -21.50 0.87 24.63
N ILE A 704 -22.51 0.00 24.57
CA ILE A 704 -23.68 0.03 25.47
C ILE A 704 -23.30 -0.31 26.91
N LYS A 705 -22.40 -1.28 27.10
CA LYS A 705 -21.82 -1.61 28.42
C LYS A 705 -21.19 -0.37 29.06
N ASN A 706 -20.48 0.43 28.27
CA ASN A 706 -19.74 1.62 28.73
C ASN A 706 -20.45 2.97 28.44
N ARG A 707 -21.76 2.95 28.20
CA ARG A 707 -22.54 4.09 27.65
C ARG A 707 -22.34 5.43 28.37
N ALA A 708 -22.27 5.43 29.71
CA ALA A 708 -22.09 6.65 30.50
C ALA A 708 -20.72 7.30 30.24
N SER A 709 -19.65 6.50 30.24
CA SER A 709 -18.28 6.93 29.96
C SER A 709 -18.13 7.38 28.50
N VAL A 710 -18.71 6.62 27.57
CA VAL A 710 -18.72 6.93 26.14
C VAL A 710 -19.40 8.27 25.89
N LYS A 711 -20.63 8.46 26.38
CA LYS A 711 -21.39 9.69 26.21
C LYS A 711 -20.63 10.90 26.79
N ASN A 712 -20.04 10.75 27.97
CA ASN A 712 -19.24 11.83 28.58
C ASN A 712 -18.12 12.30 27.65
N ASN A 713 -17.37 11.37 27.06
CA ASN A 713 -16.29 11.72 26.15
C ASN A 713 -16.79 12.31 24.82
N LEU A 714 -17.91 11.80 24.29
CA LEU A 714 -18.53 12.32 23.07
C LEU A 714 -19.02 13.77 23.22
N ASN A 715 -19.40 14.23 24.42
CA ASN A 715 -19.75 15.65 24.65
C ASN A 715 -18.61 16.63 24.30
N PHE A 716 -17.36 16.15 24.25
CA PHE A 716 -16.22 16.99 23.93
C PHE A 716 -15.84 16.97 22.45
N ILE A 717 -16.35 16.03 21.63
CA ILE A 717 -15.80 15.82 20.27
C ILE A 717 -16.21 16.91 19.28
N LEU A 718 -17.49 17.29 19.25
CA LEU A 718 -18.06 18.21 18.28
C LEU A 718 -19.12 19.06 18.96
N ASP A 719 -19.21 20.34 18.57
CA ASP A 719 -20.32 21.22 18.92
C ASP A 719 -21.33 21.37 17.77
N ASP A 720 -22.40 22.11 18.04
CA ASP A 720 -23.49 22.37 17.09
C ASP A 720 -23.12 23.33 15.93
N GLU A 721 -21.95 23.96 16.00
CA GLU A 721 -21.31 24.70 14.91
C GLU A 721 -20.36 23.81 14.07
N GLY A 722 -20.21 22.54 14.44
CA GLY A 722 -19.33 21.57 13.78
C GLY A 722 -17.85 21.84 14.05
N LYS A 723 -17.48 22.47 15.16
CA LYS A 723 -16.09 22.61 15.59
C LYS A 723 -15.67 21.40 16.38
N VAL A 724 -14.52 20.85 16.04
CA VAL A 724 -13.98 19.65 16.70
C VAL A 724 -13.28 20.09 17.98
N MET A 725 -13.68 19.57 19.14
CA MET A 725 -12.95 19.69 20.41
C MET A 725 -12.47 21.10 20.75
N GLN A 726 -13.32 22.12 20.55
CA GLN A 726 -12.92 23.53 20.66
C GLN A 726 -12.30 23.87 22.03
N SER A 727 -12.79 23.25 23.12
CA SER A 727 -12.29 23.45 24.49
C SER A 727 -10.85 22.99 24.71
N PHE A 728 -10.32 22.11 23.85
CA PHE A 728 -8.96 21.58 23.95
C PHE A 728 -7.95 22.33 23.07
N PHE A 729 -8.42 23.13 22.10
CA PHE A 729 -7.55 23.91 21.24
C PHE A 729 -6.83 25.05 21.99
N ARG A 730 -5.54 25.20 21.71
CA ARG A 730 -4.68 26.26 22.26
C ARG A 730 -4.23 27.17 21.13
N SER A 731 -4.11 28.47 21.39
CA SER A 731 -3.70 29.47 20.39
C SER A 731 -2.32 29.20 19.76
N ASN A 732 -1.45 28.45 20.45
CA ASN A 732 -0.13 28.07 19.97
C ASN A 732 -0.05 26.61 19.47
N TYR A 733 -1.16 25.85 19.50
CA TYR A 733 -1.23 24.43 19.14
C TYR A 733 -0.20 23.52 19.86
N LYS A 734 0.25 23.93 21.04
CA LYS A 734 1.12 23.13 21.92
C LYS A 734 0.32 22.58 23.07
N TYR A 735 0.43 21.28 23.28
CA TYR A 735 -0.29 20.54 24.30
C TYR A 735 0.71 19.98 25.31
N ASP A 736 0.38 20.08 26.59
CA ASP A 736 1.09 19.30 27.61
C ASP A 736 0.62 17.85 27.59
N LYS A 737 1.34 16.96 28.29
CA LYS A 737 1.04 15.52 28.32
C LYS A 737 -0.37 15.21 28.84
N ASN A 738 -0.91 16.03 29.73
CA ASN A 738 -2.22 15.79 30.32
C ASN A 738 -3.31 16.09 29.29
N ILE A 739 -3.23 17.24 28.62
CA ILE A 739 -4.15 17.62 27.55
C ILE A 739 -4.06 16.65 26.37
N GLU A 740 -2.83 16.26 25.99
CA GLU A 740 -2.60 15.27 24.94
C GLU A 740 -3.30 13.94 25.26
N ASN A 741 -3.14 13.44 26.49
CA ASN A 741 -3.83 12.23 26.94
C ASN A 741 -5.35 12.38 26.86
N ALA A 742 -5.91 13.50 27.32
CA ALA A 742 -7.36 13.74 27.22
C ALA A 742 -7.84 13.71 25.76
N ILE A 743 -7.10 14.35 24.84
CA ILE A 743 -7.41 14.35 23.41
C ILE A 743 -7.39 12.94 22.85
N ARG A 744 -6.37 12.14 23.17
CA ARG A 744 -6.24 10.75 22.72
C ARG A 744 -7.40 9.88 23.19
N GLN A 745 -7.83 10.03 24.44
CA GLN A 745 -8.97 9.29 25.02
C GLN A 745 -10.30 9.63 24.34
N ILE A 746 -10.52 10.91 24.03
CA ILE A 746 -11.72 11.37 23.33
C ILE A 746 -11.74 10.82 21.90
N TRP A 747 -10.61 10.89 21.16
CA TRP A 747 -10.51 10.30 19.82
C TRP A 747 -10.67 8.79 19.81
N GLU A 748 -10.10 8.08 20.78
CA GLU A 748 -10.28 6.64 20.94
C GLU A 748 -11.74 6.28 21.16
N THR A 749 -12.43 7.00 22.05
CA THR A 749 -13.86 6.81 22.29
C THR A 749 -14.67 7.09 21.03
N PHE A 750 -14.36 8.17 20.32
CA PHE A 750 -15.03 8.53 19.08
C PHE A 750 -14.82 7.48 17.99
N CYS A 751 -13.60 6.99 17.79
CA CYS A 751 -13.28 5.98 16.79
C CYS A 751 -13.86 4.61 17.15
N MET A 752 -14.12 4.33 18.44
CA MET A 752 -14.85 3.14 18.87
C MET A 752 -16.30 3.15 18.36
N CYS A 753 -16.99 4.29 18.48
CA CYS A 753 -18.33 4.50 17.94
C CYS A 753 -18.33 4.59 16.41
N TYR A 754 -17.39 5.33 15.84
CA TYR A 754 -17.27 5.59 14.40
C TYR A 754 -15.91 5.11 13.89
N PRO A 755 -15.75 3.80 13.56
CA PRO A 755 -14.47 3.22 13.17
C PRO A 755 -13.78 3.89 11.99
N VAL A 756 -14.55 4.48 11.08
CA VAL A 756 -14.07 5.11 9.85
C VAL A 756 -14.36 6.61 9.88
N ILE A 757 -13.32 7.44 9.84
CA ILE A 757 -13.44 8.87 9.64
C ILE A 757 -13.22 9.17 8.16
N THR A 758 -14.16 9.87 7.53
CA THR A 758 -14.01 10.34 6.15
C THR A 758 -13.82 11.85 6.15
N THR A 759 -12.70 12.32 5.59
CA THR A 759 -12.40 13.75 5.52
C THR A 759 -11.51 14.05 4.32
N THR A 760 -11.60 15.25 3.75
CA THR A 760 -10.66 15.65 2.68
C THR A 760 -9.35 16.13 3.27
N LEU A 761 -8.28 16.09 2.49
CA LEU A 761 -6.96 16.57 2.93
C LEU A 761 -7.00 18.05 3.36
N HIS A 762 -7.85 18.87 2.71
CA HIS A 762 -8.06 20.26 3.13
C HIS A 762 -8.75 20.41 4.49
N SER A 763 -9.62 19.45 4.85
CA SER A 763 -10.29 19.43 6.15
C SER A 763 -9.47 18.73 7.23
N PHE A 764 -8.49 17.89 6.85
CA PHE A 764 -7.56 17.21 7.77
C PHE A 764 -6.45 18.15 8.29
N SER A 765 -6.84 19.39 8.62
CA SER A 765 -5.94 20.46 9.03
C SER A 765 -5.79 20.57 10.56
N ARG A 766 -4.82 21.37 11.01
CA ARG A 766 -4.63 21.67 12.44
C ARG A 766 -5.86 22.21 13.15
N ASP A 767 -6.81 22.82 12.42
CA ASP A 767 -8.00 23.46 13.03
C ASP A 767 -9.13 22.49 13.32
N ASN A 768 -9.12 21.31 12.68
CA ASN A 768 -10.13 20.26 12.92
C ASN A 768 -9.51 19.01 13.56
N PHE A 769 -8.19 18.82 13.41
CA PHE A 769 -7.48 17.66 13.92
C PHE A 769 -6.19 18.09 14.64
N HIS A 770 -6.11 17.75 15.92
CA HIS A 770 -4.97 18.06 16.77
C HIS A 770 -3.66 17.54 16.15
N MET A 771 -2.60 18.35 16.17
CA MET A 771 -1.31 18.01 15.57
C MET A 771 -0.47 17.17 16.54
N LEU A 772 -0.96 15.96 16.84
CA LEU A 772 -0.32 14.98 17.71
C LEU A 772 0.19 13.81 16.88
N ASP A 773 1.34 13.26 17.25
CA ASP A 773 1.88 12.09 16.56
C ASP A 773 1.01 10.86 16.83
N ASN A 774 0.88 9.98 15.84
CA ASN A 774 0.24 8.67 16.03
C ASN A 774 -1.16 8.75 16.66
N LEU A 775 -1.91 9.83 16.36
CA LEU A 775 -3.27 10.07 16.84
C LEU A 775 -4.27 9.04 16.29
N PHE A 776 -4.05 8.60 15.04
CA PHE A 776 -4.80 7.54 14.38
C PHE A 776 -3.88 6.41 13.97
N ASP A 777 -4.44 5.21 13.80
CA ASP A 777 -3.66 4.00 13.52
C ASP A 777 -3.41 3.84 12.02
N TYR A 778 -4.45 3.99 11.19
CA TYR A 778 -4.40 3.83 9.74
C TYR A 778 -4.94 5.06 9.00
N MET A 779 -4.16 5.51 8.02
CA MET A 779 -4.58 6.46 7.00
C MET A 779 -4.75 5.75 5.66
N LEU A 780 -5.96 5.81 5.08
CA LEU A 780 -6.25 5.28 3.76
C LEU A 780 -6.40 6.46 2.79
N VAL A 781 -5.50 6.55 1.81
CA VAL A 781 -5.50 7.62 0.81
C VAL A 781 -6.02 7.08 -0.50
N ASP A 782 -7.02 7.74 -1.08
CA ASP A 782 -7.50 7.45 -2.43
C ASP A 782 -7.16 8.59 -3.40
N GLU A 783 -6.96 8.23 -4.67
CA GLU A 783 -6.52 9.11 -5.75
C GLU A 783 -5.17 9.80 -5.48
N ALA A 784 -4.22 9.08 -4.84
CA ALA A 784 -2.90 9.62 -4.51
C ALA A 784 -2.07 10.07 -5.73
N GLY A 785 -2.39 9.58 -6.93
CA GLY A 785 -1.80 10.08 -8.19
C GLY A 785 -2.15 11.53 -8.49
N GLN A 786 -3.28 12.03 -7.97
CA GLN A 786 -3.78 13.41 -8.15
C GLN A 786 -3.43 14.33 -6.96
N ILE A 787 -2.64 13.85 -5.99
CA ILE A 787 -2.33 14.57 -4.76
C ILE A 787 -0.90 15.13 -4.85
N MET A 788 -0.73 16.40 -4.46
CA MET A 788 0.59 16.99 -4.30
C MET A 788 1.33 16.32 -3.14
N PRO A 789 2.64 15.98 -3.27
CA PRO A 789 3.48 15.40 -2.23
C PRO A 789 3.24 15.91 -0.80
N TYR A 790 3.24 17.23 -0.65
CA TYR A 790 3.27 17.88 0.64
C TYR A 790 1.91 17.95 1.34
N TYR A 791 0.82 17.61 0.65
CA TYR A 791 -0.51 17.54 1.25
C TYR A 791 -0.61 16.41 2.29
N LEU A 792 0.25 15.38 2.19
CA LEU A 792 0.25 14.26 3.11
C LEU A 792 1.11 14.46 4.36
N LEU A 793 1.97 15.48 4.45
CA LEU A 793 2.96 15.57 5.53
C LEU A 793 2.34 15.67 6.93
N ALA A 794 1.38 16.58 7.11
CA ALA A 794 0.70 16.74 8.39
C ALA A 794 -0.26 15.57 8.71
N PRO A 795 -1.04 15.05 7.75
CA PRO A 795 -1.79 13.80 7.93
C PRO A 795 -0.92 12.61 8.35
N LEU A 796 0.20 12.34 7.66
CA LEU A 796 1.09 11.22 7.98
C LEU A 796 1.73 11.36 9.36
N TYR A 797 2.02 12.59 9.81
CA TYR A 797 2.48 12.79 11.20
C TYR A 797 1.45 12.28 12.23
N ARG A 798 0.14 12.46 11.95
CA ARG A 798 -0.94 12.04 12.84
C ARG A 798 -1.25 10.55 12.80
N CYS A 799 -0.65 9.78 11.89
CA CYS A 799 -1.01 8.38 11.68
C CYS A 799 0.18 7.45 11.93
N LYS A 800 -0.09 6.21 12.39
CA LYS A 800 0.96 5.19 12.57
C LYS A 800 1.31 4.51 11.26
N ASN A 801 0.30 4.15 10.48
CA ASN A 801 0.41 3.45 9.21
C ASN A 801 -0.38 4.16 8.10
N ALA A 802 0.02 3.98 6.84
CA ALA A 802 -0.68 4.51 5.68
C ALA A 802 -0.74 3.51 4.53
N VAL A 803 -1.94 3.32 3.97
CA VAL A 803 -2.16 2.66 2.69
C VAL A 803 -2.49 3.75 1.67
N ILE A 804 -1.59 3.94 0.71
CA ILE A 804 -1.65 5.02 -0.27
C ILE A 804 -2.03 4.41 -1.62
N VAL A 805 -3.27 4.65 -2.05
CA VAL A 805 -3.85 4.08 -3.26
C VAL A 805 -4.01 5.17 -4.32
N GLY A 806 -3.51 4.91 -5.52
CA GLY A 806 -3.53 5.87 -6.62
C GLY A 806 -2.99 5.27 -7.89
N ASP A 807 -2.90 6.09 -8.93
CA ASP A 807 -2.36 5.70 -10.22
C ASP A 807 -1.64 6.89 -10.85
N GLU A 808 -0.32 6.79 -10.98
CA GLU A 808 0.51 7.83 -11.60
C GLU A 808 0.30 7.95 -13.11
N LYS A 809 -0.29 6.94 -13.75
CA LYS A 809 -0.59 6.97 -15.19
C LYS A 809 -1.92 7.66 -15.49
N GLN A 810 -2.70 8.02 -14.46
CA GLN A 810 -3.91 8.82 -14.58
C GLN A 810 -3.59 10.33 -14.51
N LEU A 811 -4.61 11.16 -14.29
CA LEU A 811 -4.46 12.61 -14.24
C LEU A 811 -3.49 13.02 -13.12
N GLU A 812 -2.53 13.88 -13.47
CA GLU A 812 -1.62 14.50 -12.51
C GLU A 812 -2.32 15.59 -11.68
N PRO A 813 -1.80 15.94 -10.49
CA PRO A 813 -2.27 17.10 -9.75
C PRO A 813 -2.13 18.38 -10.61
N ILE A 814 -3.07 19.30 -10.44
CA ILE A 814 -3.00 20.61 -11.10
C ILE A 814 -1.83 21.40 -10.50
N ARG A 815 -0.84 21.75 -11.33
CA ARG A 815 0.35 22.52 -10.96
C ARG A 815 0.42 23.82 -11.75
N ASP A 816 1.00 24.86 -11.15
CA ASP A 816 1.42 26.06 -11.88
C ASP A 816 2.74 25.78 -12.62
N ALA A 817 2.81 26.10 -13.91
CA ALA A 817 3.84 25.60 -14.82
C ALA A 817 5.29 26.14 -14.60
N LYS A 818 5.55 26.99 -13.60
CA LYS A 818 6.84 27.71 -13.45
C LYS A 818 7.32 27.93 -12.01
N ASN A 819 7.28 26.92 -11.14
CA ASN A 819 7.80 27.04 -9.78
C ASN A 819 9.29 26.62 -9.69
N LYS A 820 10.19 27.60 -9.62
CA LYS A 820 11.65 27.39 -9.53
C LYS A 820 12.19 27.20 -8.10
N VAL A 821 11.33 27.11 -7.08
CA VAL A 821 11.80 27.01 -5.68
C VAL A 821 12.72 25.80 -5.50
N PHE A 822 12.47 24.70 -6.21
CA PHE A 822 13.27 23.48 -6.09
C PHE A 822 14.74 23.68 -6.49
N GLU A 823 15.05 24.59 -7.43
CA GLU A 823 16.42 24.88 -7.88
C GLU A 823 17.35 25.28 -6.72
N LYS A 824 16.80 25.89 -5.66
CA LYS A 824 17.54 26.26 -4.43
C LYS A 824 17.93 25.07 -3.54
N TYR A 825 17.27 23.93 -3.74
CA TYR A 825 17.36 22.76 -2.87
C TYR A 825 17.98 21.54 -3.57
N VAL A 826 18.29 21.61 -4.88
CA VAL A 826 18.78 20.49 -5.71
C VAL A 826 20.02 19.82 -5.11
N ASP A 827 20.92 20.60 -4.50
CA ASP A 827 22.15 20.05 -3.89
C ASP A 827 21.90 19.30 -2.56
N THR A 828 20.69 19.40 -2.00
CA THR A 828 20.37 18.89 -0.66
C THR A 828 19.17 17.95 -0.60
N LEU A 829 18.25 18.02 -1.56
CA LEU A 829 17.05 17.19 -1.64
C LEU A 829 17.11 16.31 -2.89
N SER A 830 16.60 15.09 -2.74
CA SER A 830 16.40 14.19 -3.88
C SER A 830 15.47 14.82 -4.91
N GLY A 831 15.76 14.61 -6.20
CA GLY A 831 14.86 14.98 -7.30
C GLY A 831 13.47 14.35 -7.20
N SER A 832 13.32 13.24 -6.46
CA SER A 832 12.01 12.63 -6.18
C SER A 832 11.09 13.52 -5.35
N LEU A 833 11.63 14.50 -4.61
CA LEU A 833 10.85 15.46 -3.81
C LEU A 833 10.43 16.71 -4.62
N ASP A 834 10.83 16.84 -5.89
CA ASP A 834 10.47 17.99 -6.71
C ASP A 834 8.95 18.04 -6.96
N ALA A 835 8.25 18.94 -6.27
CA ALA A 835 6.80 19.12 -6.35
C ALA A 835 6.32 19.48 -7.76
N ASN A 836 7.20 19.92 -8.67
CA ASN A 836 6.84 20.14 -10.07
C ASN A 836 6.65 18.83 -10.86
N LYS A 837 7.19 17.71 -10.36
CA LYS A 837 7.21 16.41 -11.04
C LYS A 837 6.57 15.31 -10.20
N ALA A 838 6.78 15.35 -8.89
CA ALA A 838 6.34 14.33 -7.97
C ALA A 838 4.84 14.40 -7.66
N THR A 839 4.25 13.24 -7.45
CA THR A 839 2.91 13.06 -6.89
C THR A 839 3.04 12.40 -5.52
N ALA A 840 1.96 12.41 -4.74
CA ALA A 840 1.97 11.71 -3.49
C ALA A 840 2.14 10.19 -3.67
N GLN A 841 1.56 9.62 -4.76
CA GLN A 841 1.77 8.23 -5.16
C GLN A 841 3.24 7.92 -5.50
N GLY A 842 3.94 8.81 -6.21
CA GLY A 842 5.36 8.63 -6.56
C GLY A 842 6.25 8.51 -5.35
N LEU A 843 6.05 9.38 -4.36
CA LEU A 843 6.77 9.30 -3.10
C LEU A 843 6.40 8.06 -2.29
N ALA A 844 5.13 7.66 -2.32
CA ALA A 844 4.68 6.44 -1.65
C ALA A 844 5.32 5.19 -2.28
N ASN A 845 5.39 5.12 -3.61
CA ASN A 845 6.04 4.02 -4.33
C ASN A 845 7.51 3.86 -3.93
N LEU A 846 8.23 4.96 -3.67
CA LEU A 846 9.60 4.93 -3.17
C LEU A 846 9.70 4.60 -1.67
N ALA A 847 8.69 4.96 -0.88
CA ALA A 847 8.67 4.79 0.57
C ALA A 847 8.04 3.47 1.05
N THR A 848 7.46 2.68 0.15
CA THR A 848 6.69 1.47 0.47
C THR A 848 7.56 0.41 1.14
N ASP A 849 7.01 -0.29 2.14
CA ASP A 849 7.66 -1.43 2.79
C ASP A 849 7.72 -2.66 1.90
N PHE A 850 6.71 -2.83 1.05
CA PHE A 850 6.62 -3.93 0.10
C PHE A 850 6.46 -3.37 -1.30
N TYR A 851 7.39 -3.75 -2.18
CA TYR A 851 7.40 -3.34 -3.58
C TYR A 851 7.12 -4.52 -4.50
N GLU A 852 6.75 -4.20 -5.73
CA GLU A 852 6.68 -5.14 -6.84
C GLU A 852 7.73 -4.78 -7.90
N LYS A 853 8.42 -5.80 -8.44
CA LYS A 853 9.41 -5.61 -9.52
C LYS A 853 8.71 -5.62 -10.86
N ASN A 854 8.91 -4.58 -11.64
CA ASN A 854 8.42 -4.49 -13.00
C ASN A 854 9.58 -4.34 -13.99
N LYS A 855 9.53 -5.04 -15.12
CA LYS A 855 10.46 -4.85 -16.25
C LYS A 855 9.78 -3.96 -17.29
N SER A 856 9.83 -2.65 -17.09
CA SER A 856 9.34 -1.70 -18.09
C SER A 856 10.53 -1.16 -18.90
N SER A 857 10.44 -1.23 -20.23
CA SER A 857 11.46 -0.69 -21.16
C SER A 857 12.90 -1.17 -20.90
N GLY A 858 13.07 -2.40 -20.40
CA GLY A 858 14.38 -3.02 -20.16
C GLY A 858 15.03 -2.70 -18.81
N ASN A 859 14.46 -1.79 -18.01
CA ASN A 859 14.90 -1.48 -16.65
C ASN A 859 13.96 -2.11 -15.61
N VAL A 860 14.53 -2.53 -14.47
CA VAL A 860 13.73 -2.96 -13.31
C VAL A 860 13.27 -1.70 -12.58
N VAL A 861 11.96 -1.50 -12.53
CA VAL A 861 11.30 -0.46 -11.74
C VAL A 861 10.72 -1.12 -10.50
N TYR A 862 10.92 -0.47 -9.36
CA TYR A 862 10.34 -0.85 -8.07
C TYR A 862 9.15 0.07 -7.83
N GLU A 863 7.95 -0.51 -7.71
CA GLU A 863 6.72 0.25 -7.52
C GLU A 863 5.85 -0.38 -6.44
N GLY A 864 4.82 0.35 -5.99
CA GLY A 864 3.80 -0.21 -5.11
C GLY A 864 3.09 -1.42 -5.74
N ILE A 865 2.40 -2.20 -4.91
CA ILE A 865 1.70 -3.41 -5.35
C ILE A 865 0.60 -3.01 -6.34
N MET A 866 0.62 -3.58 -7.55
CA MET A 866 -0.37 -3.23 -8.57
C MET A 866 -1.60 -4.15 -8.47
N LEU A 867 -2.79 -3.56 -8.46
CA LEU A 867 -4.04 -4.29 -8.64
C LEU A 867 -4.21 -4.65 -10.13
N GLU A 868 -4.31 -5.94 -10.44
CA GLU A 868 -4.26 -6.42 -11.83
C GLU A 868 -5.65 -6.70 -12.43
N GLU A 869 -6.65 -7.10 -11.65
CA GLU A 869 -7.94 -7.54 -12.22
C GLU A 869 -8.88 -6.39 -12.55
N HIS A 870 -9.09 -6.11 -13.84
CA HIS A 870 -10.02 -5.09 -14.32
C HIS A 870 -11.45 -5.63 -14.45
N ARG A 871 -12.39 -5.11 -13.66
CA ARG A 871 -13.79 -5.58 -13.64
C ARG A 871 -14.83 -4.56 -14.13
N ARG A 872 -14.40 -3.39 -14.60
CA ARG A 872 -15.32 -2.30 -15.01
C ARG A 872 -15.81 -2.43 -16.45
N CYS A 873 -14.89 -2.63 -17.39
CA CYS A 873 -15.16 -2.61 -18.83
C CYS A 873 -14.85 -3.96 -19.47
N GLU A 874 -15.44 -4.18 -20.63
CA GLU A 874 -15.17 -5.34 -21.49
C GLU A 874 -13.80 -5.21 -22.15
N LYS A 875 -13.27 -6.36 -22.58
CA LYS A 875 -11.92 -6.53 -23.11
C LYS A 875 -11.56 -5.53 -24.21
N SER A 876 -12.41 -5.37 -25.22
CA SER A 876 -12.17 -4.45 -26.33
C SER A 876 -11.98 -2.98 -25.92
N ILE A 877 -12.63 -2.53 -24.84
CA ILE A 877 -12.52 -1.15 -24.33
C ILE A 877 -11.18 -0.95 -23.61
N VAL A 878 -10.84 -1.86 -22.70
CA VAL A 878 -9.68 -1.68 -21.82
C VAL A 878 -8.36 -2.12 -22.49
N GLN A 879 -8.39 -3.01 -23.50
CA GLN A 879 -7.19 -3.59 -24.11
C GLN A 879 -6.25 -2.53 -24.70
N PHE A 880 -6.79 -1.43 -25.22
CA PHE A 880 -5.97 -0.31 -25.70
C PHE A 880 -5.12 0.26 -24.56
N SER A 881 -5.75 0.66 -23.46
CA SER A 881 -5.06 1.19 -22.28
C SER A 881 -4.13 0.13 -21.67
N ASN A 882 -4.56 -1.12 -21.58
CA ASN A 882 -3.75 -2.21 -21.04
C ASN A 882 -2.43 -2.37 -21.80
N LYS A 883 -2.49 -2.34 -23.14
CA LYS A 883 -1.30 -2.50 -23.99
C LYS A 883 -0.37 -1.30 -23.96
N TYR A 884 -0.91 -0.07 -24.02
CA TYR A 884 -0.09 1.13 -24.24
C TYR A 884 0.26 1.90 -22.96
N VAL A 885 -0.44 1.66 -21.85
CA VAL A 885 -0.24 2.38 -20.58
C VAL A 885 0.24 1.45 -19.45
N TYR A 886 -0.26 0.21 -19.43
CA TYR A 886 -0.07 -0.73 -18.30
C TYR A 886 0.70 -2.01 -18.67
N ASP A 887 1.43 -2.01 -19.79
CA ASP A 887 2.31 -3.11 -20.22
C ASP A 887 1.66 -4.51 -20.25
N ASN A 888 0.35 -4.58 -20.55
CA ASN A 888 -0.50 -5.79 -20.52
C ASN A 888 -0.58 -6.49 -19.15
N ARG A 889 -0.33 -5.78 -18.04
CA ARG A 889 -0.42 -6.35 -16.69
C ARG A 889 -1.85 -6.54 -16.19
N MET A 890 -2.82 -5.81 -16.72
CA MET A 890 -4.20 -5.99 -16.27
C MET A 890 -4.79 -7.29 -16.82
N ILE A 891 -5.40 -8.06 -15.93
CA ILE A 891 -6.19 -9.25 -16.24
C ILE A 891 -7.63 -8.79 -16.45
N VAL A 892 -8.22 -9.09 -17.61
CA VAL A 892 -9.57 -8.64 -17.96
C VAL A 892 -10.49 -9.86 -18.04
N PRO A 893 -11.19 -10.23 -16.95
CA PRO A 893 -12.08 -11.38 -16.92
C PRO A 893 -13.36 -11.21 -17.75
N LYS A 894 -13.79 -9.97 -18.01
CA LYS A 894 -15.04 -9.70 -18.75
C LYS A 894 -14.78 -9.74 -20.27
N GLU A 895 -15.32 -10.77 -20.92
CA GLU A 895 -15.30 -10.89 -22.39
C GLU A 895 -16.33 -9.97 -23.06
N ASP A 896 -16.14 -9.71 -24.36
CA ASP A 896 -16.97 -8.80 -25.12
C ASP A 896 -18.37 -9.38 -25.39
N GLU A 897 -19.40 -8.57 -25.14
CA GLU A 897 -20.79 -8.87 -25.52
C GLU A 897 -21.20 -8.03 -26.73
N ILE A 898 -21.99 -8.60 -27.65
CA ILE A 898 -22.52 -7.86 -28.80
C ILE A 898 -23.51 -6.80 -28.29
N LYS A 899 -23.25 -5.53 -28.62
CA LYS A 899 -24.14 -4.42 -28.28
C LYS A 899 -25.13 -4.15 -29.41
N GLU A 900 -26.40 -4.01 -29.04
CA GLU A 900 -27.43 -3.55 -29.95
C GLU A 900 -27.10 -2.14 -30.47
N PHE A 901 -27.49 -1.84 -31.70
CA PHE A 901 -27.22 -0.60 -32.44
C PHE A 901 -25.76 -0.35 -32.88
N LEU A 902 -24.76 -0.51 -32.01
CA LEU A 902 -23.37 -0.19 -32.36
C LEU A 902 -22.59 -1.36 -32.99
N GLU A 903 -23.03 -2.61 -32.79
CA GLU A 903 -22.37 -3.86 -33.24
C GLU A 903 -20.91 -4.02 -32.75
N SER A 904 -20.40 -3.06 -31.97
CA SER A 904 -19.06 -2.99 -31.41
C SER A 904 -19.12 -2.26 -30.06
N ASN A 905 -18.23 -2.66 -29.16
CA ASN A 905 -18.03 -2.05 -27.85
C ASN A 905 -17.22 -0.74 -27.91
N VAL A 906 -16.49 -0.52 -29.00
CA VAL A 906 -15.70 0.69 -29.24
C VAL A 906 -15.95 1.16 -30.67
N CYS A 907 -16.38 2.41 -30.81
CA CYS A 907 -16.60 3.05 -32.09
C CYS A 907 -15.95 4.44 -32.09
N PHE A 908 -15.26 4.77 -33.17
CA PHE A 908 -14.72 6.11 -33.40
C PHE A 908 -15.44 6.74 -34.59
N ILE A 909 -16.17 7.82 -34.34
CA ILE A 909 -16.88 8.58 -35.37
C ILE A 909 -16.08 9.83 -35.68
N ASP A 910 -15.48 9.90 -36.85
CA ASP A 910 -14.72 11.06 -37.30
C ASP A 910 -15.67 12.21 -37.68
N ILE A 911 -15.79 13.21 -36.80
CA ILE A 911 -16.66 14.37 -36.99
C ILE A 911 -15.78 15.56 -37.38
N ARG A 912 -15.86 15.96 -38.65
CA ARG A 912 -15.15 17.14 -39.16
C ARG A 912 -15.94 18.41 -38.82
N GLY A 913 -15.36 19.27 -38.00
CA GLY A 913 -15.96 20.53 -37.56
C GLY A 913 -14.91 21.61 -37.27
N VAL A 914 -15.36 22.86 -37.11
CA VAL A 914 -14.48 23.98 -36.76
C VAL A 914 -14.49 24.16 -35.25
N LYS A 915 -13.31 24.23 -34.65
CA LYS A 915 -13.16 24.62 -33.24
C LYS A 915 -13.40 26.12 -33.11
N GLU A 916 -14.41 26.51 -32.35
CA GLU A 916 -14.70 27.89 -32.04
C GLU A 916 -13.79 28.43 -30.92
N SER A 917 -13.73 29.75 -30.74
CA SER A 917 -12.87 30.43 -29.76
C SER A 917 -13.09 29.98 -28.31
N ASN A 918 -14.28 29.48 -27.99
CA ASN A 918 -14.66 29.10 -26.62
C ASN A 918 -14.36 27.62 -26.30
N ASN A 919 -13.51 26.96 -27.11
CA ASN A 919 -13.24 25.52 -27.06
C ASN A 919 -14.50 24.66 -27.26
N THR A 920 -15.41 25.12 -28.13
CA THR A 920 -16.63 24.42 -28.55
C THR A 920 -16.50 23.92 -29.99
N ASN A 921 -17.17 22.81 -30.30
CA ASN A 921 -17.33 22.28 -31.65
C ASN A 921 -18.79 21.89 -31.87
N LEU A 922 -19.52 22.74 -32.60
CA LEU A 922 -20.95 22.53 -32.85
C LEU A 922 -21.23 21.28 -33.70
N SER A 923 -20.33 20.87 -34.60
CA SER A 923 -20.53 19.63 -35.36
C SER A 923 -20.51 18.40 -34.44
N GLU A 924 -19.60 18.39 -33.46
CA GLU A 924 -19.55 17.33 -32.44
C GLU A 924 -20.78 17.36 -31.52
N VAL A 925 -21.17 18.54 -31.05
CA VAL A 925 -22.42 18.73 -30.27
C VAL A 925 -23.59 18.09 -31.02
N LYS A 926 -23.68 18.36 -32.32
CA LYS A 926 -24.76 17.85 -33.15
C LYS A 926 -24.77 16.33 -33.28
N ALA A 927 -23.61 15.75 -33.56
CA ALA A 927 -23.48 14.32 -33.68
C ALA A 927 -23.73 13.58 -32.35
N VAL A 928 -23.22 14.12 -31.24
CA VAL A 928 -23.39 13.53 -29.90
C VAL A 928 -24.85 13.48 -29.49
N ALA A 929 -25.64 14.54 -29.68
CA ALA A 929 -27.04 14.49 -29.27
C ALA A 929 -27.88 13.54 -30.16
N ILE A 930 -27.56 13.42 -31.45
CA ILE A 930 -28.18 12.41 -32.33
C ILE A 930 -27.85 11.01 -31.80
N LEU A 931 -26.59 10.77 -31.43
CA LEU A 931 -26.14 9.49 -30.89
C LEU A 931 -26.82 9.16 -29.55
N VAL A 932 -26.85 10.11 -28.60
CA VAL A 932 -27.52 9.96 -27.30
C VAL A 932 -29.00 9.64 -27.49
N ARG A 933 -29.70 10.38 -28.37
CA ARG A 933 -31.10 10.10 -28.69
C ARG A 933 -31.30 8.67 -29.18
N LYS A 934 -30.38 8.19 -30.03
CA LYS A 934 -30.47 6.83 -30.57
C LYS A 934 -30.16 5.78 -29.51
N LEU A 935 -29.19 6.02 -28.63
CA LEU A 935 -28.86 5.13 -27.52
C LEU A 935 -29.99 5.02 -26.49
N LEU A 936 -30.76 6.10 -26.27
CA LEU A 936 -31.93 6.09 -25.39
C LEU A 936 -33.08 5.18 -25.87
N GLU A 937 -33.07 4.75 -27.14
CA GLU A 937 -34.00 3.72 -27.61
C GLU A 937 -33.68 2.32 -27.06
N PHE A 938 -32.44 2.11 -26.60
CA PHE A 938 -31.91 0.80 -26.17
C PHE A 938 -31.48 0.76 -24.70
N TYR A 939 -31.09 1.91 -24.14
CA TYR A 939 -30.51 2.04 -22.80
C TYR A 939 -31.26 3.08 -21.97
N LYS A 940 -31.19 2.96 -20.63
CA LYS A 940 -31.77 3.96 -19.74
C LYS A 940 -30.88 5.20 -19.68
N GLU A 941 -31.47 6.35 -19.35
CA GLU A 941 -30.74 7.61 -19.17
C GLU A 941 -29.58 7.50 -18.17
N GLU A 942 -29.79 6.77 -17.08
CA GLU A 942 -28.80 6.55 -16.01
C GLU A 942 -27.60 5.69 -16.45
N ASP A 943 -27.73 4.94 -17.55
CA ASP A 943 -26.66 4.10 -18.11
C ASP A 943 -25.78 4.87 -19.12
N ILE A 944 -26.15 6.12 -19.47
CA ILE A 944 -25.46 6.93 -20.48
C ILE A 944 -24.76 8.12 -19.83
N ALA A 945 -23.45 8.25 -20.08
CA ALA A 945 -22.66 9.40 -19.68
C ALA A 945 -21.97 10.05 -20.89
N VAL A 946 -22.00 11.38 -20.95
CA VAL A 946 -21.29 12.18 -21.95
C VAL A 946 -20.13 12.91 -21.29
N ILE A 947 -18.92 12.75 -21.84
CA ILE A 947 -17.69 13.32 -21.29
C ILE A 947 -17.05 14.21 -22.34
N ALA A 948 -16.68 15.43 -21.97
CA ALA A 948 -15.88 16.31 -22.83
C ALA A 948 -14.77 17.02 -22.04
N PRO A 949 -13.61 17.33 -22.69
CA PRO A 949 -12.49 18.01 -22.04
C PRO A 949 -12.81 19.43 -21.56
N TYR A 950 -13.70 20.14 -22.26
CA TYR A 950 -13.99 21.54 -22.00
C TYR A 950 -15.39 21.75 -21.44
N LYS A 951 -15.50 22.55 -20.37
CA LYS A 951 -16.77 22.92 -19.73
C LYS A 951 -17.78 23.53 -20.70
N ASN A 952 -17.32 24.38 -21.60
CA ASN A 952 -18.19 25.03 -22.60
C ASN A 952 -18.74 24.01 -23.61
N GLN A 953 -17.96 22.99 -23.97
CA GLN A 953 -18.44 21.91 -24.85
C GLN A 953 -19.52 21.08 -24.15
N VAL A 954 -19.32 20.73 -22.88
CA VAL A 954 -20.34 20.03 -22.09
C VAL A 954 -21.65 20.81 -22.04
N ARG A 955 -21.60 22.09 -21.70
CA ARG A 955 -22.79 22.98 -21.68
C ARG A 955 -23.48 23.05 -23.03
N ALA A 956 -22.72 23.19 -24.12
CA ALA A 956 -23.29 23.23 -25.46
C ALA A 956 -24.01 21.92 -25.81
N ILE A 957 -23.50 20.77 -25.38
CA ILE A 957 -24.16 19.47 -25.56
C ILE A 957 -25.44 19.39 -24.71
N GLU A 958 -25.38 19.76 -23.43
CA GLU A 958 -26.53 19.81 -22.51
C GLU A 958 -27.67 20.66 -23.09
N GLU A 959 -27.37 21.91 -23.45
CA GLU A 959 -28.34 22.84 -24.03
C GLU A 959 -28.96 22.29 -25.32
N TRP A 960 -28.15 21.65 -26.17
CA TRP A 960 -28.65 21.15 -27.46
C TRP A 960 -29.52 19.90 -27.31
N ILE A 961 -29.19 18.99 -26.38
CA ILE A 961 -30.02 17.82 -26.06
C ILE A 961 -31.38 18.24 -25.51
N VAL A 962 -31.42 19.25 -24.63
CA VAL A 962 -32.68 19.77 -24.05
C VAL A 962 -33.57 20.43 -25.12
N ASN A 963 -33.00 21.07 -26.14
CA ASN A 963 -33.73 21.85 -27.14
C ASN A 963 -34.43 21.04 -28.26
N ILE A 964 -34.26 19.72 -28.37
CA ILE A 964 -34.85 18.88 -29.44
C ILE A 964 -36.27 18.32 -29.11
N GLU A 965 -36.87 18.76 -27.98
CA GLU A 965 -38.28 18.63 -27.48
C GLU A 965 -38.83 17.27 -26.96
N LEU A 966 -39.25 17.23 -25.67
CA LEU A 966 -40.59 16.90 -25.09
C LEU A 966 -40.50 16.75 -23.54
N ASP A 967 -41.51 17.21 -22.80
CA ASP A 967 -41.71 17.23 -21.34
C ASP A 967 -40.74 16.45 -20.40
N SER A 968 -40.29 17.16 -19.35
CA SER A 968 -39.64 16.69 -18.11
C SER A 968 -38.12 16.39 -18.13
N PHE A 969 -37.51 16.62 -16.96
CA PHE A 969 -36.06 16.67 -16.68
C PHE A 969 -35.31 15.38 -17.08
N PHE A 970 -34.43 15.46 -18.09
CA PHE A 970 -33.46 14.42 -18.41
C PHE A 970 -32.35 14.31 -17.35
N LYS A 971 -31.89 13.09 -17.06
CA LYS A 971 -30.78 12.80 -16.11
C LYS A 971 -29.57 12.13 -16.77
N VAL A 972 -29.24 12.48 -18.02
CA VAL A 972 -27.95 12.07 -18.62
C VAL A 972 -26.81 12.70 -17.81
N MET A 973 -25.79 11.91 -17.45
CA MET A 973 -24.65 12.42 -16.68
C MET A 973 -23.63 13.10 -17.59
N PHE A 974 -23.27 14.34 -17.25
CA PHE A 974 -22.29 15.12 -17.98
C PHE A 974 -21.03 15.35 -17.15
N PHE A 975 -19.86 15.00 -17.71
CA PHE A 975 -18.58 15.11 -17.02
C PHE A 975 -17.60 16.02 -17.78
N ILE A 976 -16.84 16.80 -17.01
CA ILE A 976 -15.77 17.68 -17.50
C ILE A 976 -14.43 17.04 -17.15
N LEU A 977 -13.58 16.83 -18.15
CA LEU A 977 -12.28 16.17 -18.00
C LEU A 977 -11.18 17.10 -17.44
N PHE A 978 -11.22 18.42 -17.74
CA PHE A 978 -10.27 19.40 -17.19
C PHE A 978 -10.97 20.49 -16.38
N ARG A 979 -10.61 20.64 -15.10
CA ARG A 979 -10.90 21.84 -14.30
C ARG A 979 -9.81 22.88 -14.57
N THR A 980 -9.93 23.64 -15.65
CA THR A 980 -9.12 24.86 -15.92
C THR A 980 -9.85 26.13 -15.53
#